data_AF-A0A1G6RV21-F1
#
_entry.id   AF-A0A1G6RV21-F1
#
_cell.length_a   1.000
_cell.length_b   1.000
_cell.length_c   1.000
_cell.angle_alpha   90.00
_cell.angle_beta   90.00
_cell.angle_gamma   90.00
#
_symmetry.space_group_name_H-M   'P 1'
#
loop_
_entity.id
_entity.type
_entity.pdbx_description
1 polymer ?
#
loop_
_entity_poly.entity_id
_entity_poly.type
_entity_poly.pdbx_seq_one_letter_code
_entity_poly.pdbx_strand_id
1 'polypeptide(L)'
;MNIKAFSKSGFSAALTMAICSAAQSVSAAGLTISQEPLFLTEGVAPNLLVTLDDSGSMAWAYAPDGIANDAQTGDNDSQARFFSSTYNPMYYNPSAVYEIPKRITFNAATGLTTVGTYDTPSFTSAPLDGFKPNRGTVNLSTNFRATKSYTPNATSQTLANHPFKVSGSNSTGRLAYYYVYDGSLCNNGAISNNDCYRRVDVGAEEQQNFANWYSFYRTRSLATASAANLAFYTLPENVRVTWQMLNSCTNLGNLSGTCRGASGTNYSNSLRNFANSHRQEFFSWLSDIRGSGGTPLRGAAQRAGEFLKNTGVNGPFAAEPGSTSNPQYACRPSYHILMTDGIWNGDSGFNVGNVDNTSIAALPDGTAYTPRAPFRDSVSNTVADVAFKYWAEDAQPNIANELKPYIPYKNANATTEYWDARNNPATWQHLVTYTLGLGLTRSLSNPAWAGSTFAGGYENLAAGTTAWPNAGSDSANNVYDLWHAAVNSRGEFFSVDSPEDMVTAFKTILSRIADRDTSASAVSLESAVTSAGNEAYYARFSSDNWSGELIKYDVDSNGALTLGWNARSRLQAQSPGSRNIKINRNSSLADFTWKNLSAAQQDVLNRNVNGVVDSLGSQRVDFLRGDRSRENTTFRERTYLLGDIIHSSPVVVGAPDRLAYLMDQAAGPGNEAYAKFRSDKAGRPKRIYVGANDGMLHGFDESGDEVFAYIPTAVIPKLNKLTDKSYGTTHEFYVDGTPVVGDVVINGVWRTILVGTLRGGGRSVFALDITDPTDVRLLWEFSSTDDTDLGFSFPEPIITKLHNGKWSVILSNGYNSTNDRAALFILDAADGSVSKKITVGADNVINGLSTPRAVDINGDLVTDYVYAGDLQGNLWRFDLFDASRSEPFVVNPDAPVSANTFRAAFGARPLFSATNTNRQPITAAPTIVRHPTGLGHIVSVGTGKYIETTDAQANTSQAMTIYGIWDRQTAGQNATTTPSVTRNQLVQQNMETAITATFEDTDSSTSTSREIRLLSQNPVEWYVNGNPAEGVSKYGWFLDLKEGSTLKGEMVVTDMSARSNVLFAATTTPNADPCSSGIDRWFMAIDAYTGGATQFNVLDLSGNNYVTAQDSYQGRTVSSVRVPGFGSPAIVGKDAFFNTPDSIQRERLDFGPASRGRQNWRILGE
;
A
#
# COMPACT_ATOMS: atom_id res chain seq x y z
N MET A 1 -22.91 66.29 -27.57
CA MET A 1 -23.05 67.69 -27.14
C MET A 1 -22.71 67.75 -25.66
N ASN A 2 -21.65 68.45 -25.30
CA ASN A 2 -21.23 68.70 -23.92
C ASN A 2 -22.36 69.38 -23.12
N ILE A 3 -22.39 69.21 -21.79
CA ILE A 3 -22.07 70.30 -20.86
C ILE A 3 -22.24 69.87 -19.38
N LYS A 4 -21.08 69.90 -18.70
CA LYS A 4 -20.72 70.46 -17.38
C LYS A 4 -21.14 69.82 -16.06
N ALA A 5 -20.12 69.82 -15.21
CA ALA A 5 -19.95 69.35 -13.85
C ALA A 5 -20.03 70.47 -12.79
N PHE A 6 -19.76 70.05 -11.54
CA PHE A 6 -19.56 70.74 -10.24
C PHE A 6 -20.83 70.96 -9.39
N SER A 7 -20.91 70.64 -8.09
CA SER A 7 -20.01 69.93 -7.15
C SER A 7 -20.73 69.62 -5.82
N LYS A 8 -20.36 68.48 -5.20
CA LYS A 8 -20.28 68.15 -3.75
C LYS A 8 -21.44 68.54 -2.81
N SER A 9 -22.14 67.53 -2.27
CA SER A 9 -21.91 67.00 -0.90
C SER A 9 -23.01 66.03 -0.49
N GLY A 10 -22.64 64.82 -0.03
CA GLY A 10 -23.55 63.93 0.71
C GLY A 10 -23.29 62.44 0.48
N PHE A 11 -22.69 61.79 1.49
CA PHE A 11 -22.77 60.36 1.78
C PHE A 11 -22.38 59.33 0.69
N SER A 12 -21.20 58.71 0.86
CA SER A 12 -20.98 57.30 0.56
C SER A 12 -19.70 56.80 1.23
N ALA A 13 -19.86 56.29 2.45
CA ALA A 13 -18.91 55.39 3.10
C ALA A 13 -19.63 54.05 3.26
N ALA A 14 -19.66 53.23 2.20
CA ALA A 14 -20.01 51.81 2.23
C ALA A 14 -20.01 51.21 0.80
N LEU A 15 -18.92 51.30 0.04
CA LEU A 15 -18.78 50.48 -1.18
C LEU A 15 -17.33 50.33 -1.66
N THR A 16 -16.41 49.92 -0.78
CA THR A 16 -15.05 49.52 -1.18
C THR A 16 -14.48 48.45 -0.26
N MET A 17 -15.24 47.39 0.03
CA MET A 17 -14.76 46.27 0.87
C MET A 17 -15.53 44.96 0.60
N ALA A 18 -15.67 44.53 -0.66
CA ALA A 18 -16.31 43.24 -0.98
C ALA A 18 -15.93 42.63 -2.35
N ILE A 19 -14.70 42.82 -2.83
CA ILE A 19 -14.20 42.10 -4.02
C ILE A 19 -12.71 41.76 -3.81
N CYS A 20 -12.42 40.84 -2.87
CA CYS A 20 -11.11 40.18 -2.75
C CYS A 20 -11.18 39.05 -1.70
N SER A 21 -11.96 37.99 -1.95
CA SER A 21 -11.88 36.73 -1.18
C SER A 21 -12.79 35.67 -1.78
N ALA A 22 -12.34 35.03 -2.84
CA ALA A 22 -12.79 33.69 -3.22
C ALA A 22 -11.56 32.89 -3.64
N ALA A 23 -10.65 32.69 -2.68
CA ALA A 23 -9.64 31.65 -2.80
C ALA A 23 -10.40 30.32 -2.68
N GLN A 24 -10.46 29.58 -3.78
CA GLN A 24 -10.93 28.21 -3.81
C GLN A 24 -9.97 27.38 -2.96
N SER A 25 -10.36 27.05 -1.73
CA SER A 25 -9.70 26.02 -0.94
C SER A 25 -10.13 24.66 -1.49
N VAL A 26 -9.41 24.19 -2.51
CA VAL A 26 -9.41 22.78 -2.91
C VAL A 26 -8.67 22.02 -1.81
N SER A 27 -9.40 21.35 -0.91
CA SER A 27 -8.78 20.35 -0.04
C SER A 27 -8.47 19.13 -0.91
N ALA A 28 -7.19 18.93 -1.23
CA ALA A 28 -6.73 17.71 -1.86
C ALA A 28 -7.03 16.50 -0.96
N ALA A 29 -7.34 15.35 -1.56
CA ALA A 29 -7.42 14.08 -0.84
C ALA A 29 -6.09 13.80 -0.12
N GLY A 30 -6.14 13.24 1.10
CA GLY A 30 -4.93 12.96 1.88
C GLY A 30 -4.02 11.96 1.17
N LEU A 31 -2.70 12.18 1.28
CA LEU A 31 -1.67 11.33 0.67
C LEU A 31 -1.76 9.90 1.24
N THR A 32 -2.01 8.90 0.40
CA THR A 32 -2.17 7.50 0.85
C THR A 32 -0.88 6.72 0.55
N ILE A 33 -0.01 6.62 1.56
CA ILE A 33 1.25 5.87 1.48
C ILE A 33 0.96 4.38 1.30
N SER A 34 1.61 3.77 0.30
CA SER A 34 1.49 2.33 0.07
C SER A 34 2.09 1.54 1.23
N GLN A 35 1.39 0.49 1.66
CA GLN A 35 1.90 -0.51 2.61
C GLN A 35 2.45 -1.77 1.90
N GLU A 36 2.42 -1.76 0.58
CA GLU A 36 3.03 -2.77 -0.27
C GLU A 36 4.08 -2.14 -1.19
N PRO A 37 5.13 -2.88 -1.57
CA PRO A 37 6.09 -2.41 -2.55
C PRO A 37 5.45 -2.15 -3.91
N LEU A 38 5.64 -0.94 -4.43
CA LEU A 38 4.94 -0.47 -5.63
C LEU A 38 5.37 -1.19 -6.93
N PHE A 39 6.51 -1.87 -6.93
CA PHE A 39 6.97 -2.69 -8.05
C PHE A 39 6.40 -4.12 -7.99
N LEU A 40 5.79 -4.53 -6.87
CA LEU A 40 5.04 -5.78 -6.72
C LEU A 40 3.56 -5.62 -6.99
N THR A 41 3.08 -4.38 -7.14
CA THR A 41 1.69 -4.12 -7.55
C THR A 41 1.56 -4.51 -9.02
N GLU A 42 1.66 -5.80 -9.25
CA GLU A 42 1.27 -6.50 -10.44
C GLU A 42 -0.24 -6.59 -10.39
N GLY A 43 -0.87 -6.22 -11.50
CA GLY A 43 -2.30 -6.31 -11.61
C GLY A 43 -2.99 -4.97 -11.43
N VAL A 44 -4.17 -4.94 -12.04
CA VAL A 44 -5.09 -3.81 -11.98
C VAL A 44 -6.18 -4.13 -10.98
N ALA A 45 -6.74 -3.08 -10.37
CA ALA A 45 -7.84 -3.23 -9.42
C ALA A 45 -8.94 -4.17 -9.97
N PRO A 46 -9.46 -5.11 -9.15
CA PRO A 46 -10.42 -6.11 -9.58
C PRO A 46 -11.77 -5.48 -9.91
N ASN A 47 -12.54 -6.18 -10.75
CA ASN A 47 -13.96 -5.90 -10.94
C ASN A 47 -14.79 -6.69 -9.92
N LEU A 48 -15.57 -6.00 -9.10
CA LEU A 48 -16.55 -6.59 -8.21
C LEU A 48 -17.96 -6.43 -8.79
N LEU A 49 -18.58 -7.56 -9.12
CA LEU A 49 -19.97 -7.63 -9.54
C LEU A 49 -20.79 -8.13 -8.36
N VAL A 50 -21.70 -7.31 -7.85
CA VAL A 50 -22.53 -7.66 -6.68
C VAL A 50 -23.94 -7.98 -7.12
N THR A 51 -24.44 -9.18 -6.79
CA THR A 51 -25.84 -9.55 -6.97
C THR A 51 -26.47 -9.80 -5.61
N LEU A 52 -27.48 -8.98 -5.28
CA LEU A 52 -28.27 -9.17 -4.07
C LEU A 52 -29.68 -9.67 -4.40
N ASP A 53 -30.19 -10.54 -3.55
CA ASP A 53 -31.54 -11.04 -3.62
C ASP A 53 -32.57 -9.99 -3.22
N ASP A 54 -33.56 -9.80 -4.09
CA ASP A 54 -34.69 -8.90 -3.90
C ASP A 54 -36.03 -9.62 -4.08
N SER A 55 -36.05 -10.95 -3.95
CA SER A 55 -37.26 -11.78 -3.99
C SER A 55 -38.23 -11.46 -2.83
N GLY A 56 -39.46 -11.96 -2.92
CA GLY A 56 -40.47 -11.76 -1.89
C GLY A 56 -40.09 -12.33 -0.51
N SER A 57 -39.29 -13.40 -0.47
CA SER A 57 -38.84 -14.05 0.77
C SER A 57 -37.81 -13.22 1.55
N MET A 58 -37.12 -12.29 0.88
CA MET A 58 -36.20 -11.35 1.55
C MET A 58 -36.89 -10.41 2.53
N ALA A 59 -38.22 -10.27 2.45
CA ALA A 59 -39.01 -9.54 3.44
C ALA A 59 -39.21 -10.30 4.76
N TRP A 60 -38.83 -11.57 4.86
CA TRP A 60 -39.11 -12.41 6.02
C TRP A 60 -38.12 -12.19 7.16
N ALA A 61 -38.60 -12.38 8.38
CA ALA A 61 -37.83 -12.31 9.63
C ALA A 61 -37.46 -13.71 10.15
N TYR A 62 -37.32 -14.67 9.24
CA TYR A 62 -36.98 -16.04 9.54
C TYR A 62 -36.20 -16.70 8.42
N ALA A 63 -35.37 -17.69 8.74
CA ALA A 63 -34.69 -18.56 7.78
C ALA A 63 -34.45 -19.94 8.43
N PRO A 64 -34.46 -21.05 7.67
CA PRO A 64 -34.78 -21.18 6.25
C PRO A 64 -36.30 -21.08 5.99
N ASP A 65 -36.74 -21.22 4.74
CA ASP A 65 -38.17 -21.09 4.35
C ASP A 65 -39.09 -22.12 5.03
N GLY A 66 -38.55 -23.30 5.35
CA GLY A 66 -39.30 -24.42 5.92
C GLY A 66 -39.95 -24.15 7.29
N ILE A 67 -39.50 -23.14 8.04
CA ILE A 67 -40.05 -22.80 9.37
C ILE A 67 -41.22 -21.81 9.32
N ALA A 68 -41.71 -21.46 8.12
CA ALA A 68 -42.82 -20.51 7.93
C ALA A 68 -44.13 -20.91 8.63
N ASN A 69 -44.37 -22.22 8.78
CA ASN A 69 -45.56 -22.79 9.43
C ASN A 69 -45.46 -22.78 10.96
N ASP A 70 -44.25 -22.71 11.52
CA ASP A 70 -44.02 -22.57 12.97
C ASP A 70 -44.40 -21.17 13.48
N ALA A 71 -44.66 -20.24 12.56
CA ALA A 71 -45.13 -18.89 12.82
C ALA A 71 -46.66 -18.73 12.69
N GLN A 72 -47.48 -19.76 12.95
CA GLN A 72 -48.95 -19.71 12.85
C GLN A 72 -49.71 -19.96 14.18
N THR A 73 -50.55 -18.98 14.55
CA THR A 73 -51.61 -18.92 15.59
C THR A 73 -51.23 -18.68 17.07
N GLY A 74 -51.24 -17.41 17.50
CA GLY A 74 -51.33 -16.97 18.92
C GLY A 74 -50.03 -16.51 19.58
N ASP A 75 -50.09 -15.50 20.48
CA ASP A 75 -49.01 -15.11 21.40
C ASP A 75 -48.99 -16.03 22.64
N ASN A 76 -48.89 -17.33 22.42
CA ASN A 76 -48.83 -18.36 23.46
C ASN A 76 -47.47 -19.08 23.41
N ASP A 77 -47.00 -19.59 24.55
CA ASP A 77 -45.72 -20.32 24.69
C ASP A 77 -45.59 -21.55 23.75
N SER A 78 -46.66 -21.93 23.05
CA SER A 78 -46.67 -22.93 21.99
C SER A 78 -45.88 -22.59 20.73
N GLN A 79 -45.22 -21.42 20.64
CA GLN A 79 -44.33 -21.02 19.53
C GLN A 79 -42.95 -20.52 20.00
N ALA A 80 -42.59 -20.80 21.26
CA ALA A 80 -41.36 -20.36 21.89
C ALA A 80 -40.10 -20.53 21.02
N ARG A 81 -39.99 -21.64 20.27
CA ARG A 81 -38.85 -21.91 19.39
C ARG A 81 -38.67 -20.85 18.30
N PHE A 82 -39.74 -20.37 17.67
CA PHE A 82 -39.64 -19.45 16.52
C PHE A 82 -39.03 -18.08 16.91
N PHE A 83 -39.12 -17.69 18.18
CA PHE A 83 -38.57 -16.44 18.73
C PHE A 83 -37.22 -16.64 19.44
N SER A 84 -36.49 -17.70 19.09
CA SER A 84 -35.15 -17.98 19.57
C SER A 84 -34.16 -17.98 18.42
N SER A 85 -33.01 -17.31 18.57
CA SER A 85 -31.90 -17.36 17.61
C SER A 85 -31.40 -18.80 17.39
N THR A 86 -31.59 -19.69 18.36
CA THR A 86 -31.24 -21.12 18.23
C THR A 86 -32.10 -21.84 17.20
N TYR A 87 -33.37 -21.50 17.02
CA TYR A 87 -34.24 -22.18 16.05
C TYR A 87 -34.45 -21.34 14.79
N ASN A 88 -34.75 -20.06 14.97
CA ASN A 88 -34.85 -19.05 13.94
C ASN A 88 -33.60 -18.14 13.97
N PRO A 89 -32.58 -18.42 13.15
CA PRO A 89 -31.34 -17.64 13.08
C PRO A 89 -31.49 -16.13 12.84
N MET A 90 -32.63 -15.68 12.29
CA MET A 90 -32.87 -14.25 12.04
C MET A 90 -33.38 -13.50 13.28
N TYR A 91 -33.82 -14.23 14.33
CA TYR A 91 -34.30 -13.61 15.55
C TYR A 91 -33.15 -13.08 16.41
N TYR A 92 -33.45 -12.19 17.36
CA TYR A 92 -32.45 -11.56 18.22
C TYR A 92 -31.57 -12.59 18.96
N ASN A 93 -30.26 -12.47 18.80
CA ASN A 93 -29.25 -13.22 19.52
C ASN A 93 -28.63 -12.33 20.61
N PRO A 94 -28.85 -12.59 21.91
CA PRO A 94 -28.29 -11.77 22.98
C PRO A 94 -26.76 -11.83 23.09
N SER A 95 -26.13 -12.85 22.50
CA SER A 95 -24.66 -12.98 22.48
C SER A 95 -24.00 -12.24 21.32
N ALA A 96 -24.79 -11.72 20.36
CA ALA A 96 -24.29 -10.99 19.21
C ALA A 96 -24.27 -9.48 19.47
N VAL A 97 -23.34 -8.77 18.83
CA VAL A 97 -23.30 -7.31 18.82
C VAL A 97 -23.79 -6.81 17.47
N TYR A 98 -24.91 -6.08 17.47
CA TYR A 98 -25.49 -5.50 16.26
C TYR A 98 -24.95 -4.08 16.04
N GLU A 99 -23.94 -3.96 15.19
CA GLU A 99 -23.33 -2.68 14.81
C GLU A 99 -24.30 -1.78 14.03
N ILE A 100 -24.13 -0.46 14.12
CA ILE A 100 -24.95 0.47 13.33
C ILE A 100 -24.26 0.68 11.97
N PRO A 101 -24.97 0.50 10.84
CA PRO A 101 -24.42 0.74 9.50
C PRO A 101 -23.86 2.16 9.31
N LYS A 102 -22.95 2.31 8.34
CA LYS A 102 -22.34 3.58 7.97
C LYS A 102 -23.17 4.33 6.94
N ARG A 103 -23.20 5.65 7.06
CA ARG A 103 -23.87 6.56 6.13
C ARG A 103 -22.82 7.30 5.32
N ILE A 104 -22.80 7.09 4.01
CA ILE A 104 -21.88 7.76 3.11
C ILE A 104 -22.58 8.96 2.47
N THR A 105 -21.96 10.13 2.50
CA THR A 105 -22.43 11.31 1.77
C THR A 105 -21.29 11.88 0.93
N PHE A 106 -21.62 12.38 -0.26
CA PHE A 106 -20.67 13.07 -1.12
C PHE A 106 -21.18 14.48 -1.40
N ASN A 107 -20.30 15.46 -1.22
CA ASN A 107 -20.58 16.86 -1.53
C ASN A 107 -19.94 17.20 -2.87
N ALA A 108 -20.77 17.29 -3.93
CA ALA A 108 -20.30 17.60 -5.27
C ALA A 108 -19.62 18.99 -5.39
N ALA A 109 -19.92 19.93 -4.49
CA ALA A 109 -19.29 21.26 -4.51
C ALA A 109 -17.88 21.26 -3.90
N THR A 110 -17.60 20.38 -2.93
CA THR A 110 -16.29 20.30 -2.26
C THR A 110 -15.46 19.09 -2.70
N GLY A 111 -16.05 18.13 -3.41
CA GLY A 111 -15.41 16.87 -3.80
C GLY A 111 -15.16 15.91 -2.63
N LEU A 112 -15.71 16.18 -1.43
CA LEU A 112 -15.42 15.42 -0.22
C LEU A 112 -16.49 14.34 0.01
N THR A 113 -16.02 13.11 0.25
CA THR A 113 -16.84 12.01 0.77
C THR A 113 -16.72 11.96 2.29
N THR A 114 -17.83 11.92 3.02
CA THR A 114 -17.82 11.77 4.49
C THR A 114 -18.47 10.46 4.90
N VAL A 115 -17.83 9.77 5.84
CA VAL A 115 -18.30 8.52 6.43
C VAL A 115 -18.91 8.84 7.81
N GLY A 116 -20.24 8.89 7.85
CA GLY A 116 -21.01 9.00 9.09
C GLY A 116 -21.50 7.63 9.56
N THR A 117 -22.20 7.61 10.70
CA THR A 117 -23.00 6.47 11.15
C THR A 117 -24.48 6.86 11.07
N TYR A 118 -25.37 5.92 10.80
CA TYR A 118 -26.81 6.18 10.92
C TYR A 118 -27.18 6.51 12.39
N ASP A 119 -28.33 7.16 12.60
CA ASP A 119 -28.76 7.54 13.94
C ASP A 119 -28.95 6.31 14.83
N THR A 120 -28.43 6.38 16.05
CA THR A 120 -28.57 5.32 17.06
C THR A 120 -30.04 5.12 17.43
N PRO A 121 -30.63 3.93 17.18
CA PRO A 121 -32.00 3.62 17.56
C PRO A 121 -32.23 3.75 19.07
N SER A 122 -33.28 4.44 19.49
CA SER A 122 -33.72 4.45 20.89
C SER A 122 -34.65 3.25 21.15
N PHE A 123 -34.51 2.57 22.29
CA PHE A 123 -35.40 1.46 22.66
C PHE A 123 -36.87 1.89 22.80
N THR A 124 -37.13 3.13 23.21
CA THR A 124 -38.50 3.67 23.37
C THR A 124 -39.07 4.29 22.10
N SER A 125 -38.25 4.43 21.06
CA SER A 125 -38.62 4.99 19.75
C SER A 125 -37.73 4.38 18.67
N ALA A 126 -37.78 3.06 18.54
CA ALA A 126 -36.95 2.32 17.61
C ALA A 126 -37.51 2.47 16.19
N PRO A 127 -36.73 2.92 15.20
CA PRO A 127 -37.17 2.98 13.81
C PRO A 127 -37.69 1.62 13.31
N LEU A 128 -38.79 1.66 12.55
CA LEU A 128 -39.25 0.49 11.80
C LEU A 128 -38.27 0.11 10.68
N ASP A 129 -37.44 1.04 10.22
CA ASP A 129 -36.41 0.82 9.23
C ASP A 129 -35.27 1.79 9.57
N GLY A 130 -34.16 1.28 10.09
CA GLY A 130 -33.05 2.09 10.57
C GLY A 130 -32.40 2.91 9.45
N PHE A 131 -32.53 2.47 8.20
CA PHE A 131 -32.06 3.22 7.04
C PHE A 131 -33.01 4.37 6.66
N LYS A 132 -34.28 4.30 7.09
CA LYS A 132 -35.36 5.24 6.75
C LYS A 132 -36.23 5.56 7.99
N PRO A 133 -35.69 6.29 8.97
CA PRO A 133 -36.38 6.56 10.24
C PRO A 133 -37.68 7.37 10.09
N ASN A 134 -37.82 8.12 8.98
CA ASN A 134 -39.05 8.83 8.64
C ASN A 134 -40.24 7.91 8.33
N ARG A 135 -40.05 6.58 8.27
CA ARG A 135 -41.12 5.59 8.10
C ARG A 135 -41.83 5.22 9.40
N GLY A 136 -41.46 5.82 10.52
CA GLY A 136 -42.12 5.64 11.81
C GLY A 136 -41.30 4.79 12.78
N THR A 137 -41.73 4.79 14.05
CA THR A 137 -41.01 4.16 15.16
C THR A 137 -41.95 3.35 16.04
N VAL A 138 -41.41 2.38 16.78
CA VAL A 138 -42.10 1.60 17.80
C VAL A 138 -41.44 1.79 19.17
N ASN A 139 -42.25 1.86 20.22
CA ASN A 139 -41.75 1.77 21.58
C ASN A 139 -41.61 0.30 21.98
N LEU A 140 -40.38 -0.22 22.03
CA LEU A 140 -40.10 -1.64 22.31
C LEU A 140 -40.38 -2.02 23.77
N SER A 141 -40.50 -1.03 24.67
CA SER A 141 -40.84 -1.26 26.08
C SER A 141 -42.33 -1.47 26.33
N THR A 142 -43.21 -1.04 25.42
CA THR A 142 -44.67 -1.13 25.65
C THR A 142 -45.47 -1.64 24.47
N ASN A 143 -44.88 -1.65 23.27
CA ASN A 143 -45.59 -1.93 22.03
C ASN A 143 -44.81 -2.83 21.05
N PHE A 144 -43.85 -3.62 21.55
CA PHE A 144 -43.14 -4.60 20.74
C PHE A 144 -44.08 -5.72 20.27
N ARG A 145 -43.82 -6.20 19.04
CA ARG A 145 -44.47 -7.35 18.41
C ARG A 145 -43.45 -8.09 17.57
N ALA A 146 -43.43 -9.41 17.70
CA ALA A 146 -42.54 -10.23 16.90
C ALA A 146 -42.89 -10.12 15.40
N THR A 147 -41.87 -10.00 14.57
CA THR A 147 -42.01 -9.79 13.12
C THR A 147 -41.97 -11.15 12.42
N LYS A 148 -42.93 -11.42 11.54
CA LYS A 148 -42.86 -12.55 10.59
C LYS A 148 -42.31 -12.10 9.24
N SER A 149 -42.80 -10.96 8.76
CA SER A 149 -42.29 -10.30 7.56
C SER A 149 -42.50 -8.79 7.60
N TYR A 150 -41.67 -8.07 6.87
CA TYR A 150 -41.72 -6.62 6.71
C TYR A 150 -41.38 -6.25 5.26
N THR A 151 -42.36 -5.65 4.57
CA THR A 151 -42.20 -5.15 3.19
C THR A 151 -42.28 -3.62 3.16
N PRO A 152 -41.20 -2.92 2.77
CA PRO A 152 -41.25 -1.48 2.53
C PRO A 152 -41.83 -1.19 1.13
N ASN A 153 -43.08 -0.73 1.00
CA ASN A 153 -43.64 -0.22 -0.27
C ASN A 153 -43.76 1.32 -0.27
N ALA A 154 -43.85 1.94 -1.46
CA ALA A 154 -43.85 3.40 -1.63
C ALA A 154 -45.23 4.09 -1.45
N THR A 155 -46.34 3.35 -1.41
CA THR A 155 -47.69 3.95 -1.53
C THR A 155 -48.72 3.45 -0.52
N SER A 156 -48.40 2.53 0.39
CA SER A 156 -49.28 2.24 1.52
C SER A 156 -48.53 1.81 2.79
N GLN A 157 -48.56 2.68 3.80
CA GLN A 157 -48.49 2.27 5.20
C GLN A 157 -49.84 1.75 5.71
N THR A 158 -50.59 0.98 4.90
CA THR A 158 -51.81 0.32 5.41
C THR A 158 -51.47 -0.95 6.17
N LEU A 159 -50.41 -0.91 6.98
CA LEU A 159 -50.26 -1.70 8.20
C LEU A 159 -49.41 -0.92 9.23
N ALA A 160 -49.46 0.41 9.27
CA ALA A 160 -49.14 1.14 10.51
C ALA A 160 -50.28 0.85 11.51
N ASN A 161 -50.34 -0.35 12.09
CA ASN A 161 -49.61 -0.61 13.34
C ASN A 161 -48.74 -1.88 13.43
N HIS A 162 -48.63 -2.74 12.41
CA HIS A 162 -47.97 -4.05 12.54
C HIS A 162 -47.24 -4.52 11.25
N PRO A 163 -45.98 -5.01 11.31
CA PRO A 163 -45.53 -6.02 10.32
C PRO A 163 -46.58 -7.14 10.25
N PHE A 164 -46.72 -7.87 9.13
CA PHE A 164 -47.74 -8.93 9.00
C PHE A 164 -47.75 -9.79 10.27
N LYS A 165 -48.84 -9.66 11.04
CA LYS A 165 -49.01 -10.38 12.30
C LYS A 165 -48.93 -11.87 12.01
N VAL A 166 -48.53 -12.66 13.01
CA VAL A 166 -49.02 -14.03 13.11
C VAL A 166 -50.54 -13.97 12.95
N SER A 167 -51.08 -14.56 11.89
CA SER A 167 -52.50 -14.48 11.56
C SER A 167 -53.33 -14.92 12.77
N GLY A 168 -54.23 -14.04 13.25
CA GLY A 168 -55.14 -14.30 14.37
C GLY A 168 -54.89 -13.55 15.70
N SER A 169 -53.87 -12.69 15.84
CA SER A 169 -53.64 -11.97 17.11
C SER A 169 -54.39 -10.63 17.23
N ASN A 170 -55.45 -10.62 18.05
CA ASN A 170 -55.98 -9.42 18.71
C ASN A 170 -55.20 -9.12 20.01
N SER A 171 -53.88 -8.94 19.92
CA SER A 171 -53.05 -8.64 21.09
C SER A 171 -52.64 -7.16 21.18
N THR A 172 -52.77 -6.63 22.40
CA THR A 172 -52.19 -5.37 22.86
C THR A 172 -50.66 -5.43 22.79
N GLY A 173 -50.01 -4.27 22.63
CA GLY A 173 -48.54 -4.18 22.66
C GLY A 173 -47.93 -4.73 23.95
N ARG A 174 -46.70 -5.26 23.89
CA ARG A 174 -45.98 -5.84 25.04
C ARG A 174 -44.53 -5.37 25.12
N LEU A 175 -43.86 -5.72 26.22
CA LEU A 175 -42.41 -5.60 26.40
C LEU A 175 -41.68 -6.48 25.37
N ALA A 176 -40.57 -6.00 24.83
CA ALA A 176 -39.71 -6.78 23.94
C ALA A 176 -39.17 -8.03 24.63
N TYR A 177 -39.12 -9.13 23.88
CA TYR A 177 -38.73 -10.44 24.41
C TYR A 177 -38.06 -11.31 23.34
N TYR A 178 -37.33 -12.31 23.83
CA TYR A 178 -36.79 -13.42 23.05
C TYR A 178 -36.86 -14.72 23.86
N TYR A 179 -36.56 -15.85 23.24
CA TYR A 179 -36.50 -17.14 23.91
C TYR A 179 -35.08 -17.73 23.84
N VAL A 180 -34.64 -18.34 24.95
CA VAL A 180 -33.37 -19.07 25.04
C VAL A 180 -33.68 -20.56 25.07
N TYR A 181 -32.98 -21.34 24.24
CA TYR A 181 -33.03 -22.79 24.29
C TYR A 181 -32.30 -23.31 25.54
N ASP A 182 -32.98 -24.17 26.29
CA ASP A 182 -32.46 -24.90 27.43
C ASP A 182 -33.03 -26.33 27.39
N GLY A 183 -32.22 -27.26 26.87
CA GLY A 183 -32.60 -28.66 26.70
C GLY A 183 -32.94 -29.39 28.01
N SER A 184 -32.63 -28.80 29.17
CA SER A 184 -33.00 -29.36 30.48
C SER A 184 -34.49 -29.14 30.83
N LEU A 185 -35.19 -28.25 30.12
CA LEU A 185 -36.60 -27.92 30.39
C LEU A 185 -37.59 -28.95 29.80
N CYS A 186 -37.12 -29.91 29.02
CA CYS A 186 -37.97 -30.81 28.23
C CYS A 186 -37.41 -32.25 28.16
N ASN A 187 -38.28 -33.23 27.89
CA ASN A 187 -37.91 -34.65 28.00
C ASN A 187 -37.03 -35.22 26.87
N ASN A 188 -36.90 -34.53 25.74
CA ASN A 188 -36.15 -35.02 24.56
C ASN A 188 -34.99 -34.12 24.14
N GLY A 189 -34.81 -32.96 24.78
CA GLY A 189 -33.79 -31.97 24.40
C GLY A 189 -33.87 -31.51 22.95
N ALA A 190 -34.96 -31.76 22.22
CA ALA A 190 -35.00 -31.46 20.80
C ALA A 190 -35.23 -29.96 20.57
N ILE A 191 -34.43 -29.33 19.71
CA ILE A 191 -34.63 -27.91 19.36
C ILE A 191 -36.00 -27.63 18.71
N SER A 192 -36.69 -28.66 18.21
CA SER A 192 -38.06 -28.56 17.69
C SER A 192 -39.12 -28.56 18.79
N ASN A 193 -38.79 -28.90 20.03
CA ASN A 193 -39.73 -28.94 21.14
C ASN A 193 -39.80 -27.59 21.85
N ASN A 194 -40.99 -26.96 21.86
CA ASN A 194 -41.20 -25.64 22.47
C ASN A 194 -40.99 -25.63 23.98
N ASP A 195 -41.21 -26.76 24.66
CA ASP A 195 -41.03 -26.86 26.12
C ASP A 195 -39.55 -26.69 26.52
N CYS A 196 -38.62 -26.83 25.56
CA CYS A 196 -37.19 -26.61 25.78
C CYS A 196 -36.79 -25.12 25.77
N TYR A 197 -37.73 -24.18 25.68
CA TYR A 197 -37.43 -22.77 25.49
C TYR A 197 -38.02 -21.93 26.61
N ARG A 198 -37.19 -21.05 27.19
CA ARG A 198 -37.62 -20.10 28.22
C ARG A 198 -37.66 -18.68 27.67
N ARG A 199 -38.75 -17.97 27.96
CA ARG A 199 -38.89 -16.55 27.63
C ARG A 199 -37.96 -15.68 28.49
N VAL A 200 -37.35 -14.68 27.84
CA VAL A 200 -36.58 -13.61 28.47
C VAL A 200 -37.12 -12.28 27.96
N ASP A 201 -37.54 -11.41 28.88
CA ASP A 201 -37.87 -10.02 28.54
C ASP A 201 -36.57 -9.20 28.49
N VAL A 202 -36.46 -8.30 27.52
CA VAL A 202 -35.22 -7.55 27.24
C VAL A 202 -34.86 -6.63 28.40
N GLY A 203 -33.72 -6.88 29.02
CA GLY A 203 -33.20 -6.11 30.16
C GLY A 203 -32.52 -4.81 29.74
N ALA A 204 -32.25 -3.90 30.69
CA ALA A 204 -31.66 -2.58 30.43
C ALA A 204 -30.31 -2.64 29.67
N GLU A 205 -29.49 -3.66 29.96
CA GLU A 205 -28.18 -3.87 29.30
C GLU A 205 -28.32 -4.29 27.83
N GLU A 206 -29.43 -4.90 27.44
CA GLU A 206 -29.69 -5.41 26.10
C GLU A 206 -30.48 -4.43 25.22
N GLN A 207 -31.10 -3.41 25.81
CA GLN A 207 -32.04 -2.51 25.13
C GLN A 207 -31.46 -1.86 23.87
N GLN A 208 -30.23 -1.36 23.94
CA GLN A 208 -29.60 -0.73 22.77
C GLN A 208 -29.34 -1.74 21.65
N ASN A 209 -28.81 -2.91 22.01
CA ASN A 209 -28.47 -3.96 21.06
C ASN A 209 -29.73 -4.54 20.39
N PHE A 210 -30.81 -4.72 21.17
CA PHE A 210 -32.11 -5.13 20.64
C PHE A 210 -32.72 -4.06 19.72
N ALA A 211 -32.59 -2.78 20.06
CA ALA A 211 -33.06 -1.69 19.20
C ALA A 211 -32.28 -1.62 17.87
N ASN A 212 -30.97 -1.90 17.90
CA ASN A 212 -30.13 -2.00 16.70
C ASN A 212 -30.56 -3.18 15.83
N TRP A 213 -30.67 -4.39 16.39
CA TRP A 213 -31.17 -5.58 15.69
C TRP A 213 -32.54 -5.31 15.06
N TYR A 214 -33.47 -4.78 15.86
CA TYR A 214 -34.82 -4.48 15.40
C TYR A 214 -34.79 -3.54 14.20
N SER A 215 -34.01 -2.46 14.25
CA SER A 215 -34.03 -1.43 13.22
C SER A 215 -33.27 -1.83 11.95
N PHE A 216 -32.19 -2.60 12.07
CA PHE A 216 -31.23 -2.83 10.98
C PHE A 216 -31.03 -4.30 10.56
N TYR A 217 -31.52 -5.30 11.30
CA TYR A 217 -31.18 -6.71 11.05
C TYR A 217 -32.36 -7.69 11.10
N ARG A 218 -33.52 -7.28 11.61
CA ARG A 218 -34.63 -8.20 11.91
C ARG A 218 -35.24 -8.95 10.72
N THR A 219 -34.96 -8.53 9.48
CA THR A 219 -35.38 -9.25 8.26
C THR A 219 -34.17 -9.60 7.41
N ARG A 220 -34.31 -10.60 6.54
CA ARG A 220 -33.25 -11.00 5.60
C ARG A 220 -32.71 -9.79 4.82
N SER A 221 -33.60 -8.97 4.24
CA SER A 221 -33.21 -7.76 3.50
C SER A 221 -32.47 -6.71 4.33
N LEU A 222 -32.91 -6.47 5.57
CA LEU A 222 -32.26 -5.50 6.47
C LEU A 222 -30.89 -6.02 6.90
N ALA A 223 -30.79 -7.30 7.28
CA ALA A 223 -29.53 -7.95 7.60
C ALA A 223 -28.56 -7.91 6.41
N THR A 224 -29.04 -8.20 5.19
CA THR A 224 -28.24 -8.11 3.97
C THR A 224 -27.71 -6.72 3.72
N ALA A 225 -28.58 -5.71 3.77
CA ALA A 225 -28.19 -4.32 3.57
C ALA A 225 -27.15 -3.88 4.61
N SER A 226 -27.35 -4.23 5.88
CA SER A 226 -26.45 -3.90 6.98
C SER A 226 -25.10 -4.61 6.87
N ALA A 227 -25.09 -5.90 6.53
CA ALA A 227 -23.86 -6.67 6.36
C ALA A 227 -23.04 -6.20 5.15
N ALA A 228 -23.69 -5.99 4.00
CA ALA A 228 -23.03 -5.43 2.82
C ALA A 228 -22.51 -4.02 3.11
N ASN A 229 -23.28 -3.17 3.81
CA ASN A 229 -22.83 -1.85 4.21
C ASN A 229 -21.54 -1.90 5.06
N LEU A 230 -21.54 -2.70 6.12
CA LEU A 230 -20.41 -2.84 7.05
C LEU A 230 -19.18 -3.50 6.45
N ALA A 231 -19.31 -4.25 5.36
CA ALA A 231 -18.18 -4.78 4.62
C ALA A 231 -17.65 -3.78 3.59
N PHE A 232 -18.52 -3.29 2.71
CA PHE A 232 -18.11 -2.47 1.57
C PHE A 232 -17.60 -1.08 1.99
N TYR A 233 -17.95 -0.55 3.17
CA TYR A 233 -17.47 0.78 3.56
C TYR A 233 -15.95 0.78 3.82
N THR A 234 -15.37 -0.39 4.05
CA THR A 234 -13.92 -0.56 4.26
C THR A 234 -13.14 -0.65 2.96
N LEU A 235 -13.81 -0.80 1.81
CA LEU A 235 -13.13 -0.91 0.53
C LEU A 235 -12.39 0.39 0.17
N PRO A 236 -11.19 0.28 -0.43
CA PRO A 236 -10.46 1.42 -0.94
C PRO A 236 -11.14 1.96 -2.22
N GLU A 237 -10.87 3.22 -2.53
CA GLU A 237 -11.55 3.94 -3.62
C GLU A 237 -11.19 3.45 -5.03
N ASN A 238 -10.09 2.73 -5.18
CA ASN A 238 -9.60 2.19 -6.46
C ASN A 238 -10.30 0.88 -6.88
N VAL A 239 -11.02 0.20 -5.99
CA VAL A 239 -11.79 -1.02 -6.33
C VAL A 239 -12.93 -0.65 -7.27
N ARG A 240 -13.21 -1.49 -8.26
CA ARG A 240 -14.26 -1.23 -9.26
C ARG A 240 -15.51 -2.02 -8.91
N VAL A 241 -16.64 -1.34 -8.74
CA VAL A 241 -17.88 -1.99 -8.30
C VAL A 241 -19.01 -1.71 -9.29
N THR A 242 -19.74 -2.76 -9.62
CA THR A 242 -21.04 -2.73 -10.30
C THR A 242 -22.00 -3.66 -9.56
N TRP A 243 -23.29 -3.44 -9.68
CA TRP A 243 -24.28 -4.20 -8.92
C TRP A 243 -25.58 -4.43 -9.68
N GLN A 244 -26.28 -5.48 -9.29
CA GLN A 244 -27.60 -5.85 -9.78
C GLN A 244 -28.46 -6.49 -8.68
N MET A 245 -29.72 -6.73 -9.02
CA MET A 245 -30.65 -7.55 -8.24
C MET A 245 -31.25 -8.65 -9.12
N LEU A 246 -32.02 -9.55 -8.51
CA LEU A 246 -32.67 -10.63 -9.25
C LEU A 246 -33.81 -10.11 -10.12
N ASN A 247 -34.70 -9.25 -9.57
CA ASN A 247 -35.94 -8.82 -10.21
C ASN A 247 -35.93 -7.34 -10.66
N SER A 248 -35.54 -6.42 -9.79
CA SER A 248 -35.80 -4.97 -9.99
C SER A 248 -34.64 -4.18 -10.61
N CYS A 249 -33.43 -4.72 -10.58
CA CYS A 249 -32.24 -4.14 -11.19
C CYS A 249 -31.52 -5.18 -12.05
N THR A 250 -32.03 -5.44 -13.25
CA THR A 250 -31.55 -6.50 -14.15
C THR A 250 -30.62 -6.01 -15.25
N ASN A 251 -30.34 -4.70 -15.34
CA ASN A 251 -29.41 -4.12 -16.32
C ASN A 251 -28.02 -3.91 -15.68
N LEU A 252 -27.22 -4.97 -15.59
CA LEU A 252 -25.88 -4.88 -14.99
C LEU A 252 -24.95 -4.03 -15.87
N GLY A 253 -24.39 -2.95 -15.31
CA GLY A 253 -23.36 -2.13 -15.97
C GLY A 253 -23.83 -1.20 -17.10
N ASN A 254 -25.14 -0.95 -17.25
CA ASN A 254 -25.68 -0.07 -18.30
C ASN A 254 -25.50 1.44 -17.99
N LEU A 255 -25.34 2.24 -19.05
CA LEU A 255 -25.05 3.67 -19.14
C LEU A 255 -26.21 4.63 -18.80
N SER A 256 -27.45 4.14 -18.62
CA SER A 256 -28.64 5.00 -18.44
C SER A 256 -29.22 5.02 -17.02
N GLY A 257 -28.53 4.45 -16.02
CA GLY A 257 -28.90 4.53 -14.60
C GLY A 257 -30.30 3.97 -14.30
N THR A 258 -30.44 2.64 -14.21
CA THR A 258 -31.76 2.00 -14.08
C THR A 258 -31.91 1.09 -12.86
N CYS A 259 -30.99 1.15 -11.89
CA CYS A 259 -31.13 0.38 -10.65
C CYS A 259 -32.18 1.07 -9.77
N ARG A 260 -33.45 0.77 -10.02
CA ARG A 260 -34.58 1.46 -9.38
C ARG A 260 -34.84 0.91 -7.98
N GLY A 261 -34.60 1.72 -6.96
CA GLY A 261 -34.87 1.35 -5.58
C GLY A 261 -36.37 1.34 -5.23
N ALA A 262 -36.68 0.88 -4.02
CA ALA A 262 -38.05 0.82 -3.49
C ALA A 262 -38.73 2.20 -3.42
N SER A 263 -37.97 3.28 -3.23
CA SER A 263 -38.45 4.67 -3.26
C SER A 263 -38.88 5.13 -4.66
N GLY A 264 -38.51 4.40 -5.71
CA GLY A 264 -38.65 4.81 -7.10
C GLY A 264 -37.47 5.62 -7.65
N THR A 265 -36.47 5.93 -6.81
CA THR A 265 -35.21 6.57 -7.20
C THR A 265 -34.37 5.62 -8.04
N ASN A 266 -33.75 6.12 -9.11
CA ASN A 266 -32.80 5.37 -9.91
C ASN A 266 -31.37 5.65 -9.42
N TYR A 267 -30.62 4.60 -9.16
CA TYR A 267 -29.19 4.67 -8.83
C TYR A 267 -28.37 4.19 -10.03
N SER A 268 -27.28 4.89 -10.34
CA SER A 268 -26.36 4.46 -11.38
C SER A 268 -25.57 3.25 -10.90
N ASN A 269 -25.69 2.12 -11.61
CA ASN A 269 -24.93 0.90 -11.35
C ASN A 269 -23.91 0.61 -12.46
N SER A 270 -23.47 1.63 -13.20
CA SER A 270 -22.37 1.46 -14.15
C SER A 270 -21.09 1.07 -13.40
N LEU A 271 -20.24 0.23 -13.99
CA LEU A 271 -18.95 -0.08 -13.38
C LEU A 271 -18.09 1.18 -13.27
N ARG A 272 -17.66 1.54 -12.07
CA ARG A 272 -16.74 2.66 -11.79
C ARG A 272 -15.84 2.31 -10.61
N ASN A 273 -14.74 3.04 -10.47
CA ASN A 273 -13.99 3.08 -9.21
C ASN A 273 -14.94 3.47 -8.05
N PHE A 274 -14.78 2.83 -6.90
CA PHE A 274 -15.68 2.92 -5.75
C PHE A 274 -15.42 4.18 -4.91
N ALA A 275 -15.48 5.33 -5.58
CA ALA A 275 -15.18 6.65 -5.05
C ALA A 275 -16.37 7.61 -5.22
N ASN A 276 -16.32 8.73 -4.51
CA ASN A 276 -17.17 9.90 -4.73
C ASN A 276 -18.68 9.57 -4.83
N SER A 277 -19.36 10.11 -5.85
CA SER A 277 -20.79 9.91 -6.09
C SER A 277 -21.15 8.44 -6.30
N HIS A 278 -20.29 7.66 -6.96
CA HIS A 278 -20.56 6.23 -7.22
C HIS A 278 -20.63 5.44 -5.92
N ARG A 279 -19.71 5.72 -4.99
CA ARG A 279 -19.74 5.13 -3.65
C ARG A 279 -21.03 5.53 -2.92
N GLN A 280 -21.38 6.82 -2.91
CA GLN A 280 -22.61 7.29 -2.30
C GLN A 280 -23.86 6.61 -2.90
N GLU A 281 -23.91 6.45 -4.23
CA GLU A 281 -25.02 5.81 -4.94
C GLU A 281 -25.19 4.34 -4.53
N PHE A 282 -24.11 3.58 -4.41
CA PHE A 282 -24.14 2.21 -3.92
C PHE A 282 -24.74 2.10 -2.51
N PHE A 283 -24.28 2.92 -1.57
CA PHE A 283 -24.80 2.92 -0.19
C PHE A 283 -26.26 3.39 -0.12
N SER A 284 -26.63 4.36 -0.95
CA SER A 284 -28.01 4.84 -1.04
C SER A 284 -28.92 3.76 -1.63
N TRP A 285 -28.45 3.03 -2.64
CA TRP A 285 -29.13 1.87 -3.21
C TRP A 285 -29.29 0.72 -2.22
N LEU A 286 -28.24 0.36 -1.47
CA LEU A 286 -28.30 -0.66 -0.41
C LEU A 286 -29.36 -0.32 0.65
N SER A 287 -29.56 0.96 0.93
CA SER A 287 -30.59 1.45 1.86
C SER A 287 -32.02 1.45 1.28
N ASP A 288 -32.16 1.10 0.00
CA ASP A 288 -33.39 1.23 -0.79
C ASP A 288 -33.79 -0.04 -1.56
N ILE A 289 -33.43 -1.22 -1.04
CA ILE A 289 -33.75 -2.52 -1.64
C ILE A 289 -35.25 -2.83 -1.58
N ARG A 290 -35.80 -3.40 -2.67
CA ARG A 290 -37.22 -3.76 -2.81
C ARG A 290 -37.42 -5.29 -2.83
N GLY A 291 -37.90 -5.89 -1.75
CA GLY A 291 -38.30 -7.31 -1.74
C GLY A 291 -39.61 -7.57 -2.47
N SER A 292 -39.58 -8.02 -3.72
CA SER A 292 -40.76 -8.44 -4.49
C SER A 292 -40.39 -9.30 -5.71
N GLY A 293 -41.19 -10.32 -6.02
CA GLY A 293 -41.02 -11.15 -7.21
C GLY A 293 -40.53 -12.56 -6.87
N GLY A 294 -40.09 -13.28 -7.91
CA GLY A 294 -39.50 -14.61 -7.78
C GLY A 294 -38.02 -14.56 -7.44
N THR A 295 -37.33 -15.69 -7.58
CA THR A 295 -35.87 -15.81 -7.38
C THR A 295 -35.19 -16.29 -8.68
N PRO A 296 -35.12 -15.42 -9.72
CA PRO A 296 -34.52 -15.72 -11.02
C PRO A 296 -32.98 -15.74 -10.97
N LEU A 297 -32.44 -16.61 -10.12
CA LEU A 297 -31.04 -16.61 -9.72
C LEU A 297 -30.10 -16.97 -10.87
N ARG A 298 -30.48 -17.96 -11.70
CA ARG A 298 -29.64 -18.44 -12.80
C ARG A 298 -29.52 -17.38 -13.88
N GLY A 299 -30.63 -16.72 -14.22
CA GLY A 299 -30.63 -15.55 -15.08
C GLY A 299 -29.75 -14.42 -14.55
N ALA A 300 -29.75 -14.15 -13.24
CA ALA A 300 -28.88 -13.13 -12.64
C ALA A 300 -27.39 -13.49 -12.69
N ALA A 301 -27.04 -14.75 -12.44
CA ALA A 301 -25.68 -15.25 -12.59
C ALA A 301 -25.22 -15.16 -14.05
N GLN A 302 -26.08 -15.50 -15.02
CA GLN A 302 -25.76 -15.37 -16.44
C GLN A 302 -25.49 -13.93 -16.84
N ARG A 303 -26.26 -12.96 -16.34
CA ARG A 303 -26.00 -11.53 -16.58
C ARG A 303 -24.64 -11.07 -16.06
N ALA A 304 -24.18 -11.60 -14.92
CA ALA A 304 -22.85 -11.30 -14.40
C ALA A 304 -21.75 -11.81 -15.34
N GLY A 305 -21.90 -13.03 -15.86
CA GLY A 305 -20.99 -13.58 -16.85
C GLY A 305 -20.98 -12.83 -18.19
N GLU A 306 -22.17 -12.52 -18.74
CA GLU A 306 -22.28 -11.76 -20.00
C GLU A 306 -21.71 -10.33 -19.88
N PHE A 307 -21.76 -9.72 -18.69
CA PHE A 307 -21.16 -8.41 -18.47
C PHE A 307 -19.65 -8.39 -18.77
N LEU A 308 -18.94 -9.51 -18.54
CA LEU A 308 -17.51 -9.60 -18.87
C LEU A 308 -17.22 -9.44 -20.35
N LYS A 309 -18.19 -9.71 -21.23
CA LYS A 309 -18.05 -9.59 -22.68
C LYS A 309 -18.21 -8.15 -23.19
N ASN A 310 -18.62 -7.22 -22.34
CA ASN A 310 -18.80 -5.81 -22.73
C ASN A 310 -17.46 -5.12 -23.05
N THR A 311 -17.46 -4.28 -24.09
CA THR A 311 -16.28 -3.52 -24.55
C THR A 311 -16.52 -2.01 -24.44
N GLY A 312 -15.48 -1.20 -24.71
CA GLY A 312 -15.57 0.26 -24.66
C GLY A 312 -15.33 0.84 -23.27
N VAL A 313 -15.60 2.15 -23.09
CA VAL A 313 -15.26 2.90 -21.87
C VAL A 313 -15.93 2.36 -20.60
N ASN A 314 -17.00 1.57 -20.69
CA ASN A 314 -17.64 0.95 -19.51
C ASN A 314 -17.42 -0.56 -19.44
N GLY A 315 -16.59 -1.12 -20.32
CA GLY A 315 -16.23 -2.52 -20.29
C GLY A 315 -15.42 -2.86 -19.02
N PRO A 316 -15.50 -4.08 -18.51
CA PRO A 316 -14.76 -4.51 -17.32
C PRO A 316 -13.25 -4.35 -17.46
N PHE A 317 -12.74 -4.45 -18.68
CA PHE A 317 -11.30 -4.40 -18.97
C PHE A 317 -10.80 -3.03 -19.40
N ALA A 318 -11.66 -2.00 -19.39
CA ALA A 318 -11.29 -0.63 -19.77
C ALA A 318 -10.20 -0.03 -18.86
N ALA A 319 -9.39 0.87 -19.41
CA ALA A 319 -8.37 1.60 -18.65
C ALA A 319 -8.95 2.27 -17.41
N GLU A 320 -9.96 3.12 -17.60
CA GLU A 320 -10.70 3.80 -16.54
C GLU A 320 -12.21 3.78 -16.87
N PRO A 321 -13.03 3.00 -16.15
CA PRO A 321 -14.42 2.79 -16.48
C PRO A 321 -15.21 4.10 -16.41
N GLY A 322 -15.96 4.41 -17.46
CA GLY A 322 -16.71 5.64 -17.61
C GLY A 322 -15.96 6.79 -18.27
N SER A 323 -14.64 6.68 -18.49
CA SER A 323 -13.86 7.73 -19.14
C SER A 323 -13.00 7.23 -20.31
N THR A 324 -12.22 6.17 -20.12
CA THR A 324 -11.15 5.77 -21.04
C THR A 324 -11.17 4.28 -21.28
N SER A 325 -11.32 3.85 -22.54
CA SER A 325 -11.39 2.42 -22.90
C SER A 325 -10.01 1.77 -23.02
N ASN A 326 -9.04 2.47 -23.60
CA ASN A 326 -7.74 1.90 -23.98
C ASN A 326 -6.58 2.51 -23.17
N PRO A 327 -5.54 1.72 -22.85
CA PRO A 327 -5.42 0.28 -23.13
C PRO A 327 -6.44 -0.55 -22.33
N GLN A 328 -6.86 -1.69 -22.89
CA GLN A 328 -7.62 -2.67 -22.11
C GLN A 328 -6.64 -3.55 -21.36
N TYR A 329 -6.88 -3.77 -20.06
CA TYR A 329 -5.95 -4.48 -19.19
C TYR A 329 -6.35 -5.96 -19.07
N ALA A 330 -5.61 -6.81 -19.78
CA ALA A 330 -5.84 -8.26 -19.91
C ALA A 330 -5.76 -9.04 -18.58
N CYS A 331 -4.87 -8.63 -17.69
CA CYS A 331 -4.68 -9.20 -16.37
C CYS A 331 -5.77 -8.88 -15.34
N ARG A 332 -6.85 -8.15 -15.69
CA ARG A 332 -7.83 -7.73 -14.70
C ARG A 332 -8.69 -8.89 -14.19
N PRO A 333 -8.65 -9.20 -12.88
CA PRO A 333 -9.52 -10.24 -12.34
C PRO A 333 -10.94 -9.70 -12.14
N SER A 334 -11.92 -10.60 -12.25
CA SER A 334 -13.34 -10.28 -12.10
C SER A 334 -14.03 -11.28 -11.18
N TYR A 335 -14.71 -10.76 -10.17
CA TYR A 335 -15.35 -11.53 -9.12
C TYR A 335 -16.84 -11.23 -9.05
N HIS A 336 -17.65 -12.28 -8.84
CA HIS A 336 -19.09 -12.19 -8.63
C HIS A 336 -19.42 -12.56 -7.19
N ILE A 337 -20.04 -11.65 -6.46
CA ILE A 337 -20.57 -11.91 -5.11
C ILE A 337 -22.08 -12.08 -5.24
N LEU A 338 -22.55 -13.31 -5.10
CA LEU A 338 -23.94 -13.71 -5.26
C LEU A 338 -24.55 -14.07 -3.90
N MET A 339 -25.43 -13.20 -3.40
CA MET A 339 -26.14 -13.42 -2.14
C MET A 339 -27.61 -13.76 -2.40
N THR A 340 -28.11 -14.82 -1.78
CA THR A 340 -29.51 -15.28 -1.85
C THR A 340 -29.92 -16.06 -0.60
N ASP A 341 -31.19 -16.35 -0.44
CA ASP A 341 -31.71 -17.19 0.63
C ASP A 341 -31.77 -18.69 0.30
N GLY A 342 -31.27 -19.09 -0.87
CA GLY A 342 -30.91 -20.49 -1.17
C GLY A 342 -31.87 -21.24 -2.09
N ILE A 343 -33.07 -20.71 -2.37
CA ILE A 343 -34.05 -21.38 -3.25
C ILE A 343 -34.30 -20.51 -4.48
N TRP A 344 -33.86 -20.98 -5.64
CA TRP A 344 -34.17 -20.37 -6.93
C TRP A 344 -35.40 -21.00 -7.60
N ASN A 345 -36.05 -20.23 -8.49
CA ASN A 345 -37.21 -20.70 -9.26
C ASN A 345 -36.98 -20.66 -10.79
N GLY A 346 -38.00 -21.02 -11.57
CA GLY A 346 -37.90 -21.09 -13.03
C GLY A 346 -37.54 -19.75 -13.69
N ASP A 347 -36.53 -19.74 -14.56
CA ASP A 347 -36.18 -18.61 -15.42
C ASP A 347 -36.76 -18.84 -16.84
N SER A 348 -37.67 -17.97 -17.28
CA SER A 348 -38.28 -18.10 -18.61
C SER A 348 -37.24 -17.94 -19.71
N GLY A 349 -37.12 -18.93 -20.60
CA GLY A 349 -36.20 -18.89 -21.75
C GLY A 349 -34.72 -19.14 -21.42
N PHE A 350 -34.40 -19.51 -20.17
CA PHE A 350 -33.02 -19.80 -19.75
C PHE A 350 -32.54 -21.16 -20.25
N ASN A 351 -31.40 -21.18 -20.94
CA ASN A 351 -30.75 -22.41 -21.43
C ASN A 351 -29.25 -22.21 -21.59
N VAL A 352 -28.46 -22.88 -20.74
CA VAL A 352 -26.99 -22.97 -20.81
C VAL A 352 -26.51 -24.40 -21.08
N GLY A 353 -27.39 -25.40 -20.97
CA GLY A 353 -27.04 -26.82 -21.05
C GLY A 353 -26.48 -27.37 -19.73
N ASN A 354 -25.95 -28.60 -19.75
CA ASN A 354 -25.12 -29.13 -18.66
C ASN A 354 -23.64 -28.97 -19.08
N VAL A 355 -23.06 -27.81 -18.79
CA VAL A 355 -21.73 -27.44 -19.28
C VAL A 355 -20.65 -28.18 -18.49
N ASP A 356 -20.86 -28.39 -17.19
CA ASP A 356 -19.89 -29.05 -16.32
C ASP A 356 -19.83 -30.58 -16.51
N ASN A 357 -20.85 -31.19 -17.13
CA ASN A 357 -20.87 -32.60 -17.54
C ASN A 357 -20.71 -32.78 -19.05
N THR A 358 -20.26 -31.75 -19.77
CA THR A 358 -19.93 -31.82 -21.21
C THR A 358 -18.42 -31.71 -21.41
N SER A 359 -17.85 -32.54 -22.29
CA SER A 359 -16.42 -32.48 -22.60
C SER A 359 -16.09 -31.23 -23.43
N ILE A 360 -15.01 -30.53 -23.09
CA ILE A 360 -14.48 -29.38 -23.84
C ILE A 360 -13.14 -29.79 -24.46
N ALA A 361 -13.02 -29.68 -25.78
CA ALA A 361 -11.84 -30.14 -26.51
C ALA A 361 -10.57 -29.38 -26.10
N ALA A 362 -10.69 -28.06 -25.88
CA ALA A 362 -9.63 -27.21 -25.38
C ALA A 362 -10.24 -26.01 -24.65
N LEU A 363 -9.81 -25.79 -23.42
CA LEU A 363 -9.94 -24.52 -22.71
C LEU A 363 -9.04 -23.45 -23.37
N PRO A 364 -9.14 -22.17 -23.01
CA PRO A 364 -8.36 -21.10 -23.63
C PRO A 364 -6.84 -21.26 -23.52
N ASP A 365 -6.34 -22.01 -22.54
CA ASP A 365 -4.92 -22.39 -22.40
C ASP A 365 -4.52 -23.66 -23.18
N GLY A 366 -5.46 -24.29 -23.88
CA GLY A 366 -5.28 -25.55 -24.61
C GLY A 366 -5.57 -26.81 -23.79
N THR A 367 -5.89 -26.70 -22.48
CA THR A 367 -6.15 -27.85 -21.62
C THR A 367 -7.53 -28.46 -21.93
N ALA A 368 -7.60 -29.75 -22.20
CA ALA A 368 -8.88 -30.44 -22.42
C ALA A 368 -9.64 -30.66 -21.10
N TYR A 369 -10.96 -30.43 -21.10
CA TYR A 369 -11.84 -30.77 -19.99
C TYR A 369 -12.62 -32.05 -20.29
N THR A 370 -12.48 -33.03 -19.39
CA THR A 370 -13.35 -34.21 -19.33
C THR A 370 -14.15 -34.19 -18.02
N PRO A 371 -15.48 -34.43 -18.07
CA PRO A 371 -16.35 -34.37 -16.90
C PRO A 371 -15.80 -35.13 -15.69
N ARG A 372 -15.53 -34.41 -14.61
CA ARG A 372 -14.87 -34.96 -13.41
C ARG A 372 -15.46 -34.42 -12.11
N ALA A 373 -15.31 -35.19 -11.05
CA ALA A 373 -15.58 -34.74 -9.70
C ALA A 373 -14.51 -33.69 -9.28
N PRO A 374 -14.87 -32.70 -8.43
CA PRO A 374 -16.22 -32.39 -7.94
C PRO A 374 -17.03 -31.51 -8.92
N PHE A 375 -16.56 -31.23 -10.14
CA PHE A 375 -17.18 -30.21 -11.00
C PHE A 375 -18.45 -30.65 -11.72
N ARG A 376 -18.58 -31.92 -12.13
CA ARG A 376 -19.75 -32.38 -12.88
C ARG A 376 -20.95 -32.69 -11.98
N ASP A 377 -22.16 -32.45 -12.48
CA ASP A 377 -23.39 -33.08 -11.97
C ASP A 377 -24.19 -33.82 -13.07
N SER A 378 -25.46 -34.15 -12.81
CA SER A 378 -26.37 -34.80 -13.78
C SER A 378 -27.49 -33.90 -14.30
N VAL A 379 -27.57 -32.64 -13.86
CA VAL A 379 -28.69 -31.72 -14.09
C VAL A 379 -28.24 -30.60 -15.04
N SER A 380 -29.06 -30.26 -16.03
CA SER A 380 -28.76 -29.12 -16.90
C SER A 380 -29.36 -27.84 -16.36
N ASN A 381 -28.77 -26.71 -16.76
CA ASN A 381 -29.29 -25.37 -16.50
C ASN A 381 -29.32 -25.02 -15.00
N THR A 382 -28.26 -25.36 -14.27
CA THR A 382 -28.06 -24.99 -12.85
C THR A 382 -27.28 -23.69 -12.71
N VAL A 383 -27.14 -23.15 -11.49
CA VAL A 383 -26.20 -22.03 -11.24
C VAL A 383 -24.76 -22.51 -11.39
N ALA A 384 -24.48 -23.77 -11.05
CA ALA A 384 -23.17 -24.40 -11.23
C ALA A 384 -22.74 -24.49 -12.70
N ASP A 385 -23.68 -24.77 -13.61
CA ASP A 385 -23.44 -24.74 -15.06
C ASP A 385 -23.02 -23.34 -15.54
N VAL A 386 -23.72 -22.31 -15.05
CA VAL A 386 -23.42 -20.90 -15.38
C VAL A 386 -22.03 -20.54 -14.88
N ALA A 387 -21.73 -20.87 -13.63
CA ALA A 387 -20.44 -20.59 -13.01
C ALA A 387 -19.28 -21.30 -13.75
N PHE A 388 -19.47 -22.57 -14.12
CA PHE A 388 -18.48 -23.31 -14.91
C PHE A 388 -18.29 -22.72 -16.30
N LYS A 389 -19.38 -22.35 -16.99
CA LYS A 389 -19.33 -21.74 -18.32
C LYS A 389 -18.48 -20.47 -18.34
N TYR A 390 -18.73 -19.51 -17.44
CA TYR A 390 -18.00 -18.25 -17.40
C TYR A 390 -16.63 -18.36 -16.72
N TRP A 391 -16.31 -19.50 -16.11
CA TRP A 391 -14.94 -19.87 -15.78
C TRP A 391 -14.18 -20.46 -16.99
N ALA A 392 -14.83 -21.33 -17.77
CA ALA A 392 -14.19 -22.07 -18.86
C ALA A 392 -14.10 -21.29 -20.19
N GLU A 393 -14.96 -20.29 -20.41
CA GLU A 393 -14.96 -19.45 -21.60
C GLU A 393 -14.08 -18.22 -21.40
N ASP A 394 -13.27 -17.88 -22.40
CA ASP A 394 -12.59 -16.59 -22.48
C ASP A 394 -13.62 -15.49 -22.82
N ALA A 395 -13.90 -14.62 -21.86
CA ALA A 395 -14.88 -13.56 -22.01
C ALA A 395 -14.42 -12.42 -22.95
N GLN A 396 -13.12 -12.29 -23.23
CA GLN A 396 -12.58 -11.24 -24.11
C GLN A 396 -11.50 -11.80 -25.06
N PRO A 397 -11.86 -12.61 -26.07
CA PRO A 397 -10.88 -13.27 -26.95
C PRO A 397 -10.00 -12.33 -27.81
N ASN A 398 -10.28 -11.02 -27.80
CA ASN A 398 -9.52 -10.00 -28.53
C ASN A 398 -8.46 -9.30 -27.68
N ILE A 399 -8.38 -9.58 -26.37
CA ILE A 399 -7.28 -9.14 -25.51
C ILE A 399 -6.44 -10.36 -25.11
N ALA A 400 -5.19 -10.14 -24.71
CA ALA A 400 -4.30 -11.24 -24.34
C ALA A 400 -4.77 -11.96 -23.07
N ASN A 401 -4.37 -13.22 -22.90
CA ASN A 401 -4.64 -14.01 -21.70
C ASN A 401 -3.48 -13.86 -20.70
N GLU A 402 -3.58 -12.84 -19.87
CA GLU A 402 -2.53 -12.39 -18.92
C GLU A 402 -2.99 -12.42 -17.46
N LEU A 403 -4.10 -13.09 -17.15
CA LEU A 403 -4.48 -13.32 -15.76
C LEU A 403 -3.50 -14.27 -15.08
N LYS A 404 -3.15 -13.95 -13.84
CA LYS A 404 -2.25 -14.80 -13.06
C LYS A 404 -3.02 -16.00 -12.48
N PRO A 405 -2.51 -17.23 -12.64
CA PRO A 405 -3.04 -18.38 -11.93
C PRO A 405 -2.94 -18.19 -10.41
N TYR A 406 -3.98 -18.60 -9.68
CA TYR A 406 -3.98 -18.64 -8.22
C TYR A 406 -3.85 -20.10 -7.75
N ILE A 407 -2.64 -20.51 -7.37
CA ILE A 407 -2.31 -21.91 -7.03
C ILE A 407 -1.70 -21.99 -5.61
N PRO A 408 -2.49 -21.73 -4.55
CA PRO A 408 -2.00 -21.84 -3.17
C PRO A 408 -1.78 -23.29 -2.72
N TYR A 409 -2.45 -24.27 -3.34
CA TYR A 409 -2.32 -25.70 -2.99
C TYR A 409 -1.46 -26.42 -4.02
N LYS A 410 -0.14 -26.31 -3.86
CA LYS A 410 0.84 -26.92 -4.78
C LYS A 410 0.81 -28.45 -4.72
N ASN A 411 0.98 -29.10 -5.87
CA ASN A 411 1.09 -30.56 -5.99
C ASN A 411 2.15 -30.95 -7.02
N ALA A 412 2.96 -31.97 -6.72
CA ALA A 412 3.98 -32.45 -7.67
C ALA A 412 3.39 -32.95 -9.00
N ASN A 413 2.11 -33.35 -9.02
CA ASN A 413 1.37 -33.69 -10.23
C ASN A 413 0.61 -32.46 -10.75
N ALA A 414 1.09 -31.89 -11.85
CA ALA A 414 0.49 -30.71 -12.49
C ALA A 414 -0.99 -30.90 -12.87
N THR A 415 -1.43 -32.10 -13.27
CA THR A 415 -2.84 -32.38 -13.58
C THR A 415 -3.70 -32.33 -12.31
N THR A 416 -3.23 -32.94 -11.22
CA THR A 416 -3.94 -32.89 -9.94
C THR A 416 -3.97 -31.48 -9.38
N GLU A 417 -2.88 -30.73 -9.52
CA GLU A 417 -2.79 -29.32 -9.13
C GLU A 417 -3.79 -28.44 -9.89
N TYR A 418 -3.83 -28.59 -11.22
CA TYR A 418 -4.70 -27.82 -12.11
C TYR A 418 -6.20 -28.04 -11.80
N TRP A 419 -6.57 -29.29 -11.47
CA TRP A 419 -7.97 -29.67 -11.24
C TRP A 419 -8.38 -29.67 -9.76
N ASP A 420 -7.51 -29.26 -8.85
CA ASP A 420 -7.91 -28.98 -7.48
C ASP A 420 -8.81 -27.73 -7.47
N ALA A 421 -10.06 -27.86 -7.00
CA ALA A 421 -11.00 -26.74 -7.01
C ALA A 421 -10.60 -25.57 -6.09
N ARG A 422 -9.60 -25.77 -5.23
CA ARG A 422 -9.00 -24.72 -4.40
C ARG A 422 -7.96 -23.89 -5.16
N ASN A 423 -7.50 -24.38 -6.31
CA ASN A 423 -6.62 -23.68 -7.24
C ASN A 423 -7.45 -23.13 -8.41
N ASN A 424 -6.98 -22.03 -8.99
CA ASN A 424 -7.52 -21.47 -10.21
C ASN A 424 -6.39 -21.31 -11.25
N PRO A 425 -6.28 -22.23 -12.22
CA PRO A 425 -5.21 -22.17 -13.22
C PRO A 425 -5.48 -21.20 -14.37
N ALA A 426 -6.67 -20.59 -14.43
CA ALA A 426 -7.12 -19.82 -15.58
C ALA A 426 -6.31 -18.53 -15.78
N THR A 427 -5.77 -18.36 -16.99
CA THR A 427 -5.04 -17.16 -17.42
C THR A 427 -5.85 -16.25 -18.35
N TRP A 428 -7.08 -16.64 -18.68
CA TRP A 428 -7.98 -15.92 -19.57
C TRP A 428 -9.03 -15.13 -18.79
N GLN A 429 -9.71 -14.20 -19.45
CA GLN A 429 -10.74 -13.38 -18.79
C GLN A 429 -11.95 -14.23 -18.40
N HIS A 430 -12.11 -14.47 -17.10
CA HIS A 430 -13.13 -15.36 -16.55
C HIS A 430 -13.78 -14.76 -15.29
N LEU A 431 -14.86 -15.40 -14.80
CA LEU A 431 -15.58 -15.00 -13.60
C LEU A 431 -15.40 -16.01 -12.47
N VAL A 432 -14.92 -15.54 -11.31
CA VAL A 432 -14.90 -16.32 -10.06
C VAL A 432 -16.12 -15.94 -9.21
N THR A 433 -16.94 -16.91 -8.81
CA THR A 433 -18.20 -16.65 -8.10
C THR A 433 -18.12 -17.09 -6.64
N TYR A 434 -18.32 -16.13 -5.75
CA TYR A 434 -18.56 -16.36 -4.33
C TYR A 434 -20.06 -16.37 -4.07
N THR A 435 -20.56 -17.44 -3.44
CA THR A 435 -21.98 -17.61 -3.15
C THR A 435 -22.23 -17.51 -1.65
N LEU A 436 -23.30 -16.82 -1.27
CA LEU A 436 -23.69 -16.62 0.13
C LEU A 436 -25.16 -16.94 0.32
N GLY A 437 -25.44 -17.93 1.17
CA GLY A 437 -26.77 -18.45 1.44
C GLY A 437 -27.21 -18.22 2.88
N LEU A 438 -28.47 -17.82 3.11
CA LEU A 438 -29.01 -17.54 4.46
C LEU A 438 -29.68 -18.76 5.12
N GLY A 439 -29.17 -19.17 6.29
CA GLY A 439 -29.77 -20.19 7.15
C GLY A 439 -29.73 -21.61 6.59
N LEU A 440 -28.70 -21.91 5.77
CA LEU A 440 -28.66 -23.14 4.96
C LEU A 440 -27.96 -24.32 5.63
N THR A 441 -27.25 -24.10 6.74
CA THR A 441 -26.41 -25.15 7.36
C THR A 441 -27.21 -26.38 7.75
N ARG A 442 -28.47 -26.20 8.18
CA ARG A 442 -29.38 -27.31 8.51
C ARG A 442 -29.93 -28.04 7.29
N SER A 443 -30.02 -27.37 6.16
CA SER A 443 -30.46 -27.95 4.89
C SER A 443 -29.35 -28.79 4.24
N LEU A 444 -28.09 -28.47 4.55
CA LEU A 444 -26.89 -29.13 4.02
C LEU A 444 -26.46 -30.33 4.89
N SER A 445 -27.28 -31.37 4.93
CA SER A 445 -27.04 -32.56 5.76
C SER A 445 -26.42 -33.75 5.01
N ASN A 446 -26.60 -33.84 3.70
CA ASN A 446 -26.03 -34.92 2.88
C ASN A 446 -25.87 -34.48 1.41
N PRO A 447 -24.66 -34.13 0.95
CA PRO A 447 -23.40 -34.08 1.70
C PRO A 447 -23.44 -33.04 2.85
N ALA A 448 -22.82 -33.38 3.99
CA ALA A 448 -22.88 -32.53 5.18
C ALA A 448 -21.98 -31.29 5.06
N TRP A 449 -22.53 -30.12 5.37
CA TRP A 449 -21.76 -28.88 5.52
C TRP A 449 -21.02 -28.86 6.86
N ALA A 450 -19.72 -28.56 6.84
CA ALA A 450 -18.89 -28.48 8.04
C ALA A 450 -18.27 -27.08 8.27
N GLY A 451 -18.93 -26.03 7.77
CA GLY A 451 -18.52 -24.63 8.00
C GLY A 451 -17.54 -24.05 6.97
N SER A 452 -17.13 -24.81 5.96
CA SER A 452 -16.25 -24.33 4.88
C SER A 452 -16.50 -25.08 3.57
N THR A 453 -16.28 -24.38 2.44
CA THR A 453 -16.45 -24.88 1.07
C THR A 453 -15.77 -26.22 0.84
N PHE A 454 -14.62 -26.44 1.48
CA PHE A 454 -13.75 -27.57 1.24
C PHE A 454 -13.69 -28.55 2.43
N ALA A 455 -14.70 -28.54 3.31
CA ALA A 455 -14.77 -29.39 4.50
C ALA A 455 -16.03 -30.29 4.51
N GLY A 456 -16.07 -31.27 5.42
CA GLY A 456 -17.23 -32.13 5.62
C GLY A 456 -17.46 -33.07 4.43
N GLY A 457 -18.66 -33.03 3.85
CA GLY A 457 -19.04 -33.87 2.72
C GLY A 457 -18.31 -33.54 1.41
N TYR A 458 -17.59 -32.42 1.33
CA TYR A 458 -16.79 -32.05 0.16
C TYR A 458 -15.76 -33.11 -0.24
N GLU A 459 -15.10 -33.75 0.73
CA GLU A 459 -14.08 -34.76 0.44
C GLU A 459 -14.66 -35.94 -0.37
N ASN A 460 -15.90 -36.34 -0.07
CA ASN A 460 -16.61 -37.38 -0.81
C ASN A 460 -17.07 -36.91 -2.19
N LEU A 461 -17.47 -35.63 -2.31
CA LEU A 461 -17.79 -35.01 -3.60
C LEU A 461 -16.54 -34.95 -4.49
N ALA A 462 -15.39 -34.52 -3.96
CA ALA A 462 -14.12 -34.42 -4.67
C ALA A 462 -13.57 -35.80 -5.07
N ALA A 463 -13.74 -36.81 -4.22
CA ALA A 463 -13.40 -38.20 -4.54
C ALA A 463 -14.38 -38.85 -5.54
N GLY A 464 -15.53 -38.22 -5.81
CA GLY A 464 -16.59 -38.75 -6.66
C GLY A 464 -17.33 -39.94 -6.07
N THR A 465 -17.23 -40.17 -4.75
CA THR A 465 -17.95 -41.23 -4.03
C THR A 465 -19.37 -40.81 -3.65
N THR A 466 -19.65 -39.50 -3.65
CA THR A 466 -20.98 -38.89 -3.49
C THR A 466 -21.25 -37.97 -4.67
N ALA A 467 -22.48 -37.97 -5.19
CA ALA A 467 -22.92 -37.05 -6.24
C ALA A 467 -23.58 -35.80 -5.63
N TRP A 468 -23.52 -34.68 -6.35
CA TRP A 468 -24.28 -33.49 -5.99
C TRP A 468 -25.79 -33.79 -6.00
N PRO A 469 -26.56 -33.34 -4.99
CA PRO A 469 -28.01 -33.45 -5.01
C PRO A 469 -28.62 -32.68 -6.18
N ASN A 470 -29.58 -33.29 -6.87
CA ASN A 470 -30.20 -32.68 -8.05
C ASN A 470 -30.97 -31.40 -7.69
N ALA A 471 -30.52 -30.27 -8.25
CA ALA A 471 -31.20 -28.99 -8.19
C ALA A 471 -32.39 -28.90 -9.17
N GLY A 472 -33.30 -27.96 -8.96
CA GLY A 472 -34.50 -27.80 -9.78
C GLY A 472 -35.37 -26.63 -9.35
N SER A 473 -36.33 -26.21 -10.17
CA SER A 473 -37.24 -25.12 -9.79
C SER A 473 -37.90 -25.42 -8.45
N ASP A 474 -37.78 -24.49 -7.50
CA ASP A 474 -38.40 -24.57 -6.18
C ASP A 474 -37.96 -25.80 -5.35
N SER A 475 -36.79 -26.37 -5.67
CA SER A 475 -36.23 -27.54 -4.99
C SER A 475 -35.47 -27.13 -3.72
N ALA A 476 -35.65 -27.92 -2.64
CA ALA A 476 -34.85 -27.79 -1.42
C ALA A 476 -33.35 -28.06 -1.65
N ASN A 477 -32.99 -28.73 -2.75
CA ASN A 477 -31.60 -29.01 -3.10
C ASN A 477 -30.86 -27.83 -3.76
N ASN A 478 -31.54 -26.72 -4.07
CA ASN A 478 -30.92 -25.54 -4.70
C ASN A 478 -29.81 -24.92 -3.86
N VAL A 479 -29.81 -25.19 -2.54
CA VAL A 479 -28.74 -24.82 -1.61
C VAL A 479 -27.40 -25.48 -1.96
N TYR A 480 -27.42 -26.72 -2.48
CA TYR A 480 -26.21 -27.42 -2.91
C TYR A 480 -25.69 -26.88 -4.25
N ASP A 481 -26.57 -26.38 -5.11
CA ASP A 481 -26.21 -25.72 -6.37
C ASP A 481 -25.41 -24.42 -6.12
N LEU A 482 -25.70 -23.68 -5.04
CA LEU A 482 -24.86 -22.54 -4.64
C LEU A 482 -23.44 -22.96 -4.25
N TRP A 483 -23.33 -24.06 -3.50
CA TRP A 483 -22.03 -24.61 -3.11
C TRP A 483 -21.27 -25.10 -4.33
N HIS A 484 -21.95 -25.83 -5.20
CA HIS A 484 -21.40 -26.37 -6.43
C HIS A 484 -20.97 -25.25 -7.39
N ALA A 485 -21.72 -24.16 -7.52
CA ALA A 485 -21.36 -23.00 -8.33
C ALA A 485 -20.07 -22.29 -7.85
N ALA A 486 -19.88 -22.18 -6.54
CA ALA A 486 -18.62 -21.68 -6.00
C ALA A 486 -17.45 -22.59 -6.40
N VAL A 487 -17.59 -23.91 -6.23
CA VAL A 487 -16.57 -24.89 -6.63
C VAL A 487 -16.28 -24.82 -8.13
N ASN A 488 -17.32 -24.74 -8.98
CA ASN A 488 -17.20 -24.72 -10.44
C ASN A 488 -16.48 -23.49 -10.99
N SER A 489 -16.61 -22.35 -10.32
CA SER A 489 -15.90 -21.10 -10.69
C SER A 489 -14.62 -20.86 -9.89
N ARG A 490 -14.20 -21.81 -9.03
CA ARG A 490 -13.05 -21.69 -8.12
C ARG A 490 -13.21 -20.60 -7.06
N GLY A 491 -14.43 -20.27 -6.67
CA GLY A 491 -14.75 -19.38 -5.53
C GLY A 491 -14.98 -20.15 -4.23
N GLU A 492 -15.69 -19.51 -3.30
CA GLU A 492 -16.09 -20.11 -2.02
C GLU A 492 -17.58 -19.88 -1.74
N PHE A 493 -18.20 -20.85 -1.07
CA PHE A 493 -19.57 -20.81 -0.59
C PHE A 493 -19.60 -20.52 0.91
N PHE A 494 -20.53 -19.65 1.31
CA PHE A 494 -20.76 -19.28 2.70
C PHE A 494 -22.21 -19.58 3.06
N SER A 495 -22.41 -20.49 4.00
CA SER A 495 -23.69 -20.66 4.69
C SER A 495 -23.70 -19.78 5.93
N VAL A 496 -24.62 -18.83 5.96
CA VAL A 496 -24.69 -17.80 6.99
C VAL A 496 -25.93 -18.02 7.84
N ASP A 497 -25.75 -18.44 9.09
CA ASP A 497 -26.84 -18.76 10.01
C ASP A 497 -27.15 -17.61 10.97
N SER A 498 -26.66 -16.40 10.72
CA SER A 498 -26.99 -15.24 11.54
C SER A 498 -26.58 -13.93 10.83
N PRO A 499 -27.16 -12.78 11.21
CA PRO A 499 -26.73 -11.49 10.66
C PRO A 499 -25.25 -11.15 10.92
N GLU A 500 -24.69 -11.59 12.04
CA GLU A 500 -23.28 -11.41 12.41
C GLU A 500 -22.33 -12.28 11.57
N ASP A 501 -22.72 -13.53 11.27
CA ASP A 501 -22.00 -14.39 10.34
C ASP A 501 -22.01 -13.78 8.92
N MET A 502 -23.06 -13.02 8.59
CA MET A 502 -23.17 -12.35 7.29
C MET A 502 -22.14 -11.25 7.11
N VAL A 503 -21.96 -10.42 8.15
CA VAL A 503 -20.92 -9.37 8.17
C VAL A 503 -19.54 -10.03 8.01
N THR A 504 -19.31 -11.11 8.75
CA THR A 504 -18.05 -11.86 8.73
C THR A 504 -17.79 -12.49 7.37
N ALA A 505 -18.81 -13.07 6.74
CA ALA A 505 -18.69 -13.70 5.44
C ALA A 505 -18.37 -12.68 4.34
N PHE A 506 -19.03 -11.51 4.28
CA PHE A 506 -18.67 -10.48 3.31
C PHE A 506 -17.25 -9.94 3.52
N LYS A 507 -16.83 -9.70 4.76
CA LYS A 507 -15.45 -9.27 5.06
C LYS A 507 -14.44 -10.34 4.63
N THR A 508 -14.74 -11.61 4.90
CA THR A 508 -13.92 -12.75 4.47
C THR A 508 -13.83 -12.83 2.95
N ILE A 509 -14.94 -12.70 2.21
CA ILE A 509 -14.95 -12.70 0.75
C ILE A 509 -14.05 -11.60 0.19
N LEU A 510 -14.16 -10.37 0.70
CA LEU A 510 -13.34 -9.24 0.25
C LEU A 510 -11.85 -9.45 0.57
N SER A 511 -11.53 -10.04 1.73
CA SER A 511 -10.16 -10.46 2.05
C SER A 511 -9.67 -11.54 1.08
N ARG A 512 -10.46 -12.58 0.80
CA ARG A 512 -10.10 -13.65 -0.14
C ARG A 512 -9.87 -13.17 -1.56
N ILE A 513 -10.59 -12.14 -1.97
CA ILE A 513 -10.38 -11.49 -3.27
C ILE A 513 -9.02 -10.79 -3.26
N ALA A 514 -8.72 -9.99 -2.23
CA ALA A 514 -7.42 -9.34 -2.10
C ALA A 514 -6.26 -10.36 -2.04
N ASP A 515 -6.44 -11.50 -1.36
CA ASP A 515 -5.45 -12.58 -1.27
C ASP A 515 -5.05 -13.15 -2.65
N ARG A 516 -5.96 -13.10 -3.63
CA ARG A 516 -5.74 -13.67 -4.97
C ARG A 516 -4.97 -12.73 -5.90
N ASP A 517 -4.88 -11.44 -5.56
CA ASP A 517 -4.32 -10.41 -6.41
C ASP A 517 -2.79 -10.20 -6.20
N THR A 518 -2.18 -10.75 -5.15
CA THR A 518 -0.82 -10.36 -4.68
C THR A 518 0.33 -11.34 -5.01
N SER A 519 0.15 -12.32 -5.91
CA SER A 519 1.18 -13.34 -6.17
C SER A 519 2.35 -12.85 -7.07
N ALA A 520 3.27 -12.11 -6.46
CA ALA A 520 4.58 -11.75 -7.02
C ALA A 520 5.68 -12.67 -6.47
N SER A 521 6.61 -13.12 -7.31
CA SER A 521 7.79 -13.91 -6.92
C SER A 521 8.92 -13.04 -6.33
N ALA A 522 9.84 -13.64 -5.57
CA ALA A 522 10.93 -12.96 -4.86
C ALA A 522 11.74 -11.96 -5.70
N VAL A 523 11.98 -10.75 -5.17
CA VAL A 523 12.75 -9.68 -5.83
C VAL A 523 13.92 -9.26 -4.94
N SER A 524 15.11 -9.15 -5.51
CA SER A 524 16.29 -8.54 -4.86
C SER A 524 16.29 -7.03 -5.11
N LEU A 525 16.39 -6.23 -4.04
CA LEU A 525 16.21 -4.77 -4.15
C LEU A 525 17.43 -3.97 -3.72
N GLU A 526 18.16 -4.41 -2.68
CA GLU A 526 19.17 -3.56 -2.06
C GLU A 526 20.47 -4.33 -1.79
N SER A 527 21.61 -3.68 -2.08
CA SER A 527 22.94 -4.26 -1.85
C SER A 527 23.91 -3.24 -1.27
N ALA A 528 24.86 -3.74 -0.48
CA ALA A 528 25.97 -2.96 0.02
C ALA A 528 27.29 -3.67 -0.29
N VAL A 529 28.15 -2.96 -1.01
CA VAL A 529 29.51 -3.41 -1.30
C VAL A 529 30.45 -2.67 -0.36
N THR A 530 31.35 -3.40 0.29
CA THR A 530 32.31 -2.81 1.23
C THR A 530 33.31 -1.89 0.51
N SER A 531 33.89 -0.94 1.25
CA SER A 531 34.88 0.02 0.72
C SER A 531 36.15 -0.64 0.15
N ALA A 532 36.47 -1.86 0.59
CA ALA A 532 37.56 -2.68 0.06
C ALA A 532 37.18 -3.50 -1.19
N GLY A 533 35.89 -3.57 -1.55
CA GLY A 533 35.40 -4.24 -2.76
C GLY A 533 35.38 -5.77 -2.72
N ASN A 534 35.90 -6.41 -1.67
CA ASN A 534 36.06 -7.87 -1.60
C ASN A 534 34.84 -8.61 -1.01
N GLU A 535 33.85 -7.89 -0.49
CA GLU A 535 32.65 -8.46 0.10
C GLU A 535 31.43 -7.63 -0.30
N ALA A 536 30.34 -8.33 -0.61
CA ALA A 536 29.05 -7.76 -0.94
C ALA A 536 27.94 -8.41 -0.10
N TYR A 537 27.03 -7.58 0.40
CA TYR A 537 25.90 -7.98 1.22
C TYR A 537 24.59 -7.64 0.51
N TYR A 538 23.65 -8.56 0.51
CA TYR A 538 22.39 -8.45 -0.23
C TYR A 538 21.20 -8.66 0.67
N ALA A 539 20.24 -7.74 0.55
CA ALA A 539 18.91 -7.90 1.09
C ALA A 539 17.97 -8.41 -0.02
N ARG A 540 17.19 -9.45 0.29
CA ARG A 540 16.11 -9.96 -0.58
C ARG A 540 14.86 -10.22 0.24
N PHE A 541 13.74 -10.33 -0.47
CA PHE A 541 12.51 -10.80 0.12
C PHE A 541 11.68 -11.65 -0.85
N SER A 542 10.70 -12.35 -0.29
CA SER A 542 9.71 -13.14 -1.01
C SER A 542 8.32 -12.61 -0.69
N SER A 543 7.60 -12.11 -1.69
CA SER A 543 6.23 -11.61 -1.55
C SER A 543 5.19 -12.70 -1.34
N ASP A 544 5.48 -13.95 -1.74
CA ASP A 544 4.60 -15.10 -1.46
C ASP A 544 4.36 -15.32 0.05
N ASN A 545 5.31 -14.93 0.89
CA ASN A 545 5.28 -15.25 2.32
C ASN A 545 5.89 -14.17 3.23
N TRP A 546 6.21 -13.00 2.67
CA TRP A 546 6.83 -11.85 3.34
C TRP A 546 7.97 -12.24 4.25
N SER A 547 8.94 -12.95 3.68
CA SER A 547 10.16 -13.35 4.40
C SER A 547 11.40 -12.87 3.68
N GLY A 548 12.44 -12.55 4.45
CA GLY A 548 13.65 -11.92 3.94
C GLY A 548 14.90 -12.78 4.02
N GLU A 549 15.91 -12.31 3.31
CA GLU A 549 17.26 -12.87 3.25
C GLU A 549 18.28 -11.75 3.38
N LEU A 550 19.31 -11.99 4.19
CA LEU A 550 20.56 -11.26 4.15
C LEU A 550 21.66 -12.23 3.74
N ILE A 551 22.30 -11.97 2.60
CA ILE A 551 23.28 -12.87 2.00
C ILE A 551 24.63 -12.17 1.89
N LYS A 552 25.71 -12.84 2.29
CA LYS A 552 27.08 -12.42 2.02
C LYS A 552 27.63 -13.16 0.81
N TYR A 553 28.26 -12.42 -0.09
CA TYR A 553 29.15 -12.95 -1.11
C TYR A 553 30.57 -12.40 -0.92
N ASP A 554 31.55 -13.24 -1.20
CA ASP A 554 32.93 -12.82 -1.41
C ASP A 554 33.11 -12.45 -2.89
N VAL A 555 33.84 -11.36 -3.14
CA VAL A 555 34.07 -10.80 -4.48
C VAL A 555 35.55 -11.01 -4.82
N ASP A 556 35.83 -11.68 -5.93
CA ASP A 556 37.21 -11.88 -6.41
C ASP A 556 37.76 -10.68 -7.19
N SER A 557 39.04 -10.73 -7.58
CA SER A 557 39.70 -9.65 -8.34
C SER A 557 39.09 -9.38 -9.72
N ASN A 558 38.33 -10.33 -10.25
CA ASN A 558 37.61 -10.25 -11.51
C ASN A 558 36.12 -9.94 -11.29
N GLY A 559 35.70 -9.62 -10.05
CA GLY A 559 34.32 -9.30 -9.65
C GLY A 559 33.36 -10.49 -9.63
N ALA A 560 33.84 -11.72 -9.70
CA ALA A 560 33.00 -12.91 -9.56
C ALA A 560 32.61 -13.11 -8.10
N LEU A 561 31.38 -13.57 -7.88
CA LEU A 561 30.78 -13.72 -6.56
C LEU A 561 30.77 -15.18 -6.12
N THR A 562 31.26 -15.42 -4.90
CA THR A 562 31.14 -16.73 -4.23
C THR A 562 30.25 -16.58 -3.01
N LEU A 563 29.21 -17.42 -2.90
CA LEU A 563 28.30 -17.38 -1.75
C LEU A 563 29.05 -17.71 -0.46
N GLY A 564 29.02 -16.79 0.51
CA GLY A 564 29.58 -16.98 1.84
C GLY A 564 28.55 -17.57 2.82
N TRP A 565 27.46 -16.85 3.08
CA TRP A 565 26.41 -17.29 4.00
C TRP A 565 25.07 -16.62 3.73
N ASN A 566 23.99 -17.18 4.29
CA ASN A 566 22.65 -16.58 4.34
C ASN A 566 22.14 -16.53 5.79
N ALA A 567 21.88 -15.34 6.31
CA ALA A 567 21.48 -15.13 7.70
C ALA A 567 20.10 -15.74 8.03
N ARG A 568 19.21 -15.88 7.04
CA ARG A 568 17.88 -16.46 7.21
C ARG A 568 17.95 -17.89 7.75
N SER A 569 18.85 -18.71 7.20
CA SER A 569 19.07 -20.09 7.64
C SER A 569 19.74 -20.16 9.02
N ARG A 570 20.61 -19.20 9.33
CA ARG A 570 21.26 -19.08 10.65
C ARG A 570 20.24 -18.74 11.73
N LEU A 571 19.40 -17.73 11.48
CA LEU A 571 18.37 -17.29 12.40
C LEU A 571 17.33 -18.40 12.68
N GLN A 572 16.98 -19.22 11.69
CA GLN A 572 16.09 -20.37 11.89
C GLN A 572 16.65 -21.41 12.87
N ALA A 573 17.97 -21.57 12.95
CA ALA A 573 18.61 -22.51 13.86
C ALA A 573 18.74 -21.96 15.29
N GLN A 574 18.51 -20.67 15.50
CA GLN A 574 18.66 -20.01 16.79
C GLN A 574 17.41 -20.23 17.67
N SER A 575 17.63 -20.53 18.95
CA SER A 575 16.52 -20.70 19.90
C SER A 575 15.84 -19.37 20.19
N PRO A 576 14.48 -19.27 20.20
CA PRO A 576 13.76 -18.01 20.44
C PRO A 576 14.13 -17.31 21.76
N GLY A 577 14.44 -18.10 22.79
CA GLY A 577 14.86 -17.57 24.10
C GLY A 577 16.25 -16.94 24.09
N SER A 578 17.11 -17.31 23.14
CA SER A 578 18.51 -16.86 23.04
C SER A 578 18.70 -15.58 22.22
N ARG A 579 17.67 -15.12 21.51
CA ARG A 579 17.75 -13.90 20.69
C ARG A 579 17.82 -12.65 21.56
N ASN A 580 18.77 -11.77 21.22
CA ASN A 580 19.03 -10.51 21.91
C ASN A 580 18.20 -9.36 21.32
N ILE A 581 16.89 -9.42 21.53
CA ILE A 581 15.93 -8.44 21.00
C ILE A 581 15.65 -7.37 22.06
N LYS A 582 15.87 -6.10 21.72
CA LYS A 582 15.72 -4.95 22.62
C LYS A 582 14.55 -4.04 22.23
N ILE A 583 13.97 -3.40 23.24
CA ILE A 583 12.99 -2.32 23.11
C ILE A 583 13.43 -1.11 23.95
N ASN A 584 12.89 0.06 23.63
CA ASN A 584 12.95 1.20 24.54
C ASN A 584 12.04 0.98 25.76
N ARG A 585 12.61 1.07 26.96
CA ARG A 585 11.89 1.22 28.22
C ARG A 585 12.50 2.39 29.00
N ASN A 586 11.75 3.47 29.12
CA ASN A 586 12.17 4.70 29.83
C ASN A 586 13.52 5.24 29.33
N SER A 587 13.69 5.35 28.02
CA SER A 587 14.90 5.88 27.36
C SER A 587 16.14 5.01 27.57
N SER A 588 15.94 3.69 27.79
CA SER A 588 17.01 2.71 27.94
C SER A 588 16.62 1.40 27.26
N LEU A 589 17.61 0.61 26.83
CA LEU A 589 17.33 -0.69 26.22
C LEU A 589 16.95 -1.73 27.28
N ALA A 590 15.84 -2.42 27.06
CA ALA A 590 15.40 -3.57 27.83
C ALA A 590 15.08 -4.74 26.89
N ASP A 591 15.17 -5.97 27.40
CA ASP A 591 14.81 -7.16 26.60
C ASP A 591 13.34 -7.12 26.20
N PHE A 592 13.04 -7.46 24.94
CA PHE A 592 11.69 -7.57 24.43
C PHE A 592 10.97 -8.78 25.05
N THR A 593 10.39 -8.59 26.23
CA THR A 593 9.61 -9.60 26.96
C THR A 593 8.30 -8.99 27.39
N TRP A 594 7.27 -9.82 27.59
CA TRP A 594 5.95 -9.36 28.01
C TRP A 594 6.01 -8.45 29.24
N LYS A 595 6.84 -8.82 30.24
CA LYS A 595 7.03 -8.06 31.49
C LYS A 595 7.66 -6.69 31.29
N ASN A 596 8.49 -6.52 30.26
CA ASN A 596 9.20 -5.26 30.01
C ASN A 596 8.39 -4.28 29.16
N LEU A 597 7.24 -4.68 28.63
CA LEU A 597 6.31 -3.77 27.96
C LEU A 597 5.60 -2.85 28.97
N SER A 598 5.19 -1.67 28.51
CA SER A 598 4.28 -0.79 29.27
C SER A 598 2.86 -1.35 29.28
N ALA A 599 2.02 -0.88 30.21
CA ALA A 599 0.61 -1.30 30.25
C ALA A 599 -0.11 -1.02 28.91
N ALA A 600 0.11 0.16 28.32
CA ALA A 600 -0.47 0.52 27.03
C ALA A 600 0.02 -0.40 25.89
N GLN A 601 1.30 -0.79 25.88
CA GLN A 601 1.83 -1.74 24.89
C GLN A 601 1.23 -3.14 25.08
N GLN A 602 1.09 -3.60 26.33
CA GLN A 602 0.42 -4.87 26.64
C GLN A 602 -1.04 -4.85 26.19
N ASP A 603 -1.76 -3.76 26.44
CA ASP A 603 -3.17 -3.61 26.05
C ASP A 603 -3.38 -3.70 24.54
N VAL A 604 -2.45 -3.13 23.75
CA VAL A 604 -2.51 -3.22 22.28
C VAL A 604 -2.19 -4.64 21.81
N LEU A 605 -1.17 -5.28 22.35
CA LEU A 605 -0.80 -6.65 21.95
C LEU A 605 -1.78 -7.72 22.44
N ASN A 606 -2.63 -7.42 23.42
CA ASN A 606 -3.75 -8.28 23.83
C ASN A 606 -4.96 -8.20 22.88
N ARG A 607 -4.84 -7.52 21.74
CA ARG A 607 -5.90 -7.39 20.74
C ARG A 607 -5.48 -8.01 19.41
N ASN A 608 -6.43 -8.65 18.74
CA ASN A 608 -6.25 -9.12 17.37
C ASN A 608 -6.27 -7.96 16.35
N VAL A 609 -6.10 -8.26 15.05
CA VAL A 609 -6.06 -7.25 13.97
C VAL A 609 -7.34 -6.40 13.90
N ASN A 610 -8.47 -6.95 14.32
CA ASN A 610 -9.77 -6.26 14.34
C ASN A 610 -9.98 -5.41 15.62
N GLY A 611 -8.98 -5.34 16.51
CA GLY A 611 -9.04 -4.56 17.76
C GLY A 611 -9.77 -5.26 18.92
N VAL A 612 -10.20 -6.52 18.75
CA VAL A 612 -10.89 -7.31 19.77
C VAL A 612 -9.88 -7.89 20.75
N VAL A 613 -10.16 -7.79 22.05
CA VAL A 613 -9.29 -8.33 23.12
C VAL A 613 -9.37 -9.86 23.14
N ASP A 614 -8.23 -10.53 23.02
CA ASP A 614 -8.11 -12.00 23.08
C ASP A 614 -7.12 -12.48 24.15
N SER A 615 -6.44 -11.56 24.83
CA SER A 615 -5.47 -11.85 25.90
C SER A 615 -4.29 -12.74 25.48
N LEU A 616 -3.95 -12.76 24.18
CA LEU A 616 -2.83 -13.56 23.64
C LEU A 616 -1.50 -12.79 23.59
N GLY A 617 -1.38 -11.64 24.25
CA GLY A 617 -0.25 -10.75 24.10
C GLY A 617 1.10 -11.36 24.48
N SER A 618 1.18 -12.17 25.55
CA SER A 618 2.43 -12.84 25.92
C SER A 618 2.88 -13.84 24.86
N GLN A 619 1.94 -14.59 24.30
CA GLN A 619 2.17 -15.58 23.25
C GLN A 619 2.54 -14.91 21.93
N ARG A 620 2.00 -13.72 21.64
CA ARG A 620 2.44 -12.89 20.50
C ARG A 620 3.89 -12.44 20.66
N VAL A 621 4.30 -12.02 21.85
CA VAL A 621 5.70 -11.69 22.12
C VAL A 621 6.59 -12.90 21.89
N ASP A 622 6.23 -14.07 22.40
CA ASP A 622 7.01 -15.31 22.17
C ASP A 622 7.09 -15.66 20.67
N PHE A 623 5.98 -15.55 19.94
CA PHE A 623 5.94 -15.74 18.49
C PHE A 623 6.89 -14.77 17.77
N LEU A 624 6.84 -13.47 18.09
CA LEU A 624 7.69 -12.44 17.49
C LEU A 624 9.17 -12.64 17.83
N ARG A 625 9.47 -13.20 19.00
CA ARG A 625 10.81 -13.66 19.37
C ARG A 625 11.26 -14.92 18.62
N GLY A 626 10.37 -15.59 17.90
CA GLY A 626 10.68 -16.73 17.03
C GLY A 626 10.07 -18.06 17.47
N ASP A 627 9.25 -18.10 18.52
CA ASP A 627 8.55 -19.34 18.89
C ASP A 627 7.58 -19.76 17.78
N ARG A 628 7.69 -21.02 17.35
CA ARG A 628 6.89 -21.62 16.28
C ARG A 628 5.80 -22.55 16.80
N SER A 629 5.71 -22.76 18.12
CA SER A 629 4.82 -23.76 18.75
C SER A 629 3.31 -23.55 18.46
N ARG A 630 2.92 -22.32 18.09
CA ARG A 630 1.52 -21.90 17.84
C ARG A 630 1.26 -21.45 16.40
N GLU A 631 2.20 -21.72 15.49
CA GLU A 631 2.01 -21.49 14.07
C GLU A 631 0.91 -22.41 13.51
N ASN A 632 0.19 -21.92 12.50
CA ASN A 632 -0.95 -22.59 11.84
C ASN A 632 -2.18 -22.86 12.75
N THR A 633 -2.03 -22.80 14.07
CA THR A 633 -3.12 -22.96 15.05
C THR A 633 -3.67 -21.63 15.51
N THR A 634 -2.86 -20.79 16.17
CA THR A 634 -3.28 -19.48 16.69
C THR A 634 -2.76 -18.33 15.83
N PHE A 635 -1.49 -18.39 15.42
CA PHE A 635 -0.83 -17.35 14.64
C PHE A 635 -0.54 -17.83 13.21
N ARG A 636 -0.13 -16.91 12.33
CA ARG A 636 0.29 -17.25 10.97
C ARG A 636 1.40 -18.29 10.96
N GLU A 637 1.42 -19.11 9.92
CA GLU A 637 2.58 -19.94 9.62
C GLU A 637 3.66 -19.06 8.97
N ARG A 638 4.91 -19.22 9.40
CA ARG A 638 6.06 -18.53 8.80
C ARG A 638 6.92 -19.54 8.07
N THR A 639 7.27 -19.28 6.81
CA THR A 639 8.28 -20.12 6.16
C THR A 639 9.66 -19.92 6.79
N TYR A 640 10.00 -18.66 7.13
CA TYR A 640 11.26 -18.29 7.79
C TYR A 640 11.05 -17.16 8.80
N LEU A 641 11.99 -17.04 9.76
CA LEU A 641 11.87 -16.11 10.88
C LEU A 641 12.24 -14.67 10.50
N LEU A 642 13.23 -14.47 9.63
CA LEU A 642 13.65 -13.16 9.17
C LEU A 642 12.55 -12.55 8.29
N GLY A 643 12.02 -11.40 8.70
CA GLY A 643 11.07 -10.63 7.91
C GLY A 643 11.66 -10.17 6.58
N ASP A 644 10.80 -9.84 5.62
CA ASP A 644 11.20 -9.26 4.35
C ASP A 644 12.04 -7.98 4.55
N ILE A 645 13.08 -7.86 3.72
CA ILE A 645 13.95 -6.68 3.65
C ILE A 645 13.76 -6.06 2.27
N ILE A 646 13.00 -4.98 2.22
CA ILE A 646 12.53 -4.40 0.96
C ILE A 646 13.39 -3.19 0.58
N HIS A 647 13.32 -2.10 1.33
CA HIS A 647 14.03 -0.86 0.97
C HIS A 647 15.26 -0.56 1.83
N SER A 648 15.62 -1.46 2.76
CA SER A 648 16.76 -1.27 3.66
C SER A 648 18.02 -1.92 3.07
N SER A 649 19.00 -1.10 2.71
CA SER A 649 20.33 -1.57 2.31
C SER A 649 21.14 -1.94 3.56
N PRO A 650 21.85 -3.09 3.58
CA PRO A 650 22.67 -3.46 4.74
C PRO A 650 23.82 -2.47 4.96
N VAL A 651 24.11 -2.08 6.20
CA VAL A 651 25.26 -1.20 6.52
C VAL A 651 26.30 -1.96 7.34
N VAL A 652 27.53 -1.95 6.84
CA VAL A 652 28.66 -2.66 7.43
C VAL A 652 29.46 -1.70 8.31
N VAL A 653 29.62 -2.07 9.59
CA VAL A 653 30.38 -1.28 10.58
C VAL A 653 31.53 -2.13 11.10
N GLY A 654 32.75 -1.68 10.85
CA GLY A 654 33.99 -2.32 11.30
C GLY A 654 34.91 -1.33 12.02
N ALA A 655 36.23 -1.49 11.86
CA ALA A 655 37.19 -0.52 12.36
C ALA A 655 36.95 0.89 11.74
N PRO A 656 37.13 1.99 12.50
CA PRO A 656 37.00 3.33 11.95
C PRO A 656 37.99 3.57 10.80
N ASP A 657 37.50 4.06 9.66
CA ASP A 657 38.26 4.16 8.40
C ASP A 657 38.41 5.60 7.87
N ARG A 658 37.86 6.60 8.57
CA ARG A 658 37.96 8.01 8.17
C ARG A 658 39.39 8.55 8.34
N LEU A 659 39.70 9.59 7.56
CA LEU A 659 40.99 10.28 7.62
C LEU A 659 41.12 11.06 8.93
N ALA A 660 41.98 10.57 9.83
CA ALA A 660 42.10 11.12 11.19
C ALA A 660 42.35 12.63 11.22
N TYR A 661 43.25 13.15 10.38
CA TYR A 661 43.56 14.58 10.38
C TYR A 661 42.34 15.47 10.05
N LEU A 662 41.43 15.02 9.18
CA LEU A 662 40.19 15.77 8.88
C LEU A 662 39.19 15.67 10.03
N MET A 663 39.01 14.48 10.60
CA MET A 663 38.09 14.26 11.72
C MET A 663 38.55 15.03 12.97
N ASP A 664 39.85 15.05 13.24
CA ASP A 664 40.48 15.82 14.33
C ASP A 664 40.26 17.32 14.17
N GLN A 665 40.43 17.84 12.95
CA GLN A 665 40.14 19.23 12.63
C GLN A 665 38.66 19.57 12.86
N ALA A 666 37.74 18.70 12.43
CA ALA A 666 36.30 18.90 12.56
C ALA A 666 35.81 18.81 14.01
N ALA A 667 36.39 17.92 14.82
CA ALA A 667 36.08 17.82 16.24
C ALA A 667 36.49 19.09 16.99
N GLY A 668 37.65 19.66 16.66
CA GLY A 668 38.19 20.84 17.31
C GLY A 668 38.89 20.53 18.65
N PRO A 669 39.53 21.55 19.25
CA PRO A 669 40.39 21.38 20.43
C PRO A 669 39.61 20.90 21.67
N GLY A 670 40.28 20.15 22.54
CA GLY A 670 39.72 19.66 23.80
C GLY A 670 38.93 18.34 23.71
N ASN A 671 38.76 17.80 22.50
CA ASN A 671 38.15 16.48 22.27
C ASN A 671 39.21 15.40 22.12
N GLU A 672 38.81 14.13 22.28
CA GLU A 672 39.65 12.98 21.95
C GLU A 672 40.13 13.05 20.49
N ALA A 673 41.40 12.70 20.25
CA ALA A 673 41.91 12.59 18.89
C ALA A 673 41.31 11.36 18.19
N TYR A 674 40.75 11.53 16.99
CA TYR A 674 40.24 10.47 16.14
C TYR A 674 41.32 9.42 15.81
N ALA A 675 42.59 9.83 15.69
CA ALA A 675 43.71 8.89 15.54
C ALA A 675 43.78 7.89 16.71
N LYS A 676 43.51 8.35 17.94
CA LYS A 676 43.42 7.49 19.13
C LYS A 676 42.18 6.60 19.07
N PHE A 677 41.00 7.17 18.75
CA PHE A 677 39.77 6.38 18.59
C PHE A 677 39.93 5.25 17.57
N ARG A 678 40.52 5.55 16.41
CA ARG A 678 40.82 4.56 15.36
C ARG A 678 41.77 3.47 15.84
N SER A 679 42.82 3.84 16.60
CA SER A 679 43.74 2.86 17.19
C SER A 679 43.03 1.97 18.22
N ASP A 680 42.25 2.57 19.11
CA ASP A 680 41.54 1.86 20.18
C ASP A 680 40.44 0.94 19.65
N LYS A 681 39.84 1.28 18.50
CA LYS A 681 38.79 0.51 17.82
C LYS A 681 39.27 -0.28 16.60
N ALA A 682 40.58 -0.42 16.41
CA ALA A 682 41.15 -1.17 15.28
C ALA A 682 40.70 -2.64 15.26
N GLY A 683 40.48 -3.24 16.45
CA GLY A 683 39.98 -4.60 16.61
C GLY A 683 38.46 -4.71 16.79
N ARG A 684 37.67 -3.67 16.49
CA ARG A 684 36.21 -3.71 16.64
C ARG A 684 35.62 -4.80 15.73
N PRO A 685 34.87 -5.78 16.29
CA PRO A 685 34.24 -6.82 15.48
C PRO A 685 33.29 -6.20 14.44
N LYS A 686 33.34 -6.71 13.20
CA LYS A 686 32.45 -6.27 12.14
C LYS A 686 31.00 -6.62 12.48
N ARG A 687 30.07 -5.70 12.18
CA ARG A 687 28.63 -5.89 12.25
C ARG A 687 27.96 -5.43 10.96
N ILE A 688 26.86 -6.09 10.62
CA ILE A 688 26.01 -5.74 9.49
C ILE A 688 24.63 -5.40 10.03
N TYR A 689 24.20 -4.16 9.85
CA TYR A 689 22.91 -3.66 10.32
C TYR A 689 21.93 -3.51 9.16
N VAL A 690 20.69 -3.96 9.33
CA VAL A 690 19.66 -3.86 8.30
C VAL A 690 18.27 -3.81 8.94
N GLY A 691 17.38 -2.97 8.42
CA GLY A 691 15.98 -2.92 8.84
C GLY A 691 15.16 -4.01 8.16
N ALA A 692 14.25 -4.66 8.89
CA ALA A 692 13.32 -5.65 8.34
C ALA A 692 11.87 -5.41 8.78
N ASN A 693 10.93 -5.89 7.97
CA ASN A 693 9.49 -5.74 8.19
C ASN A 693 8.89 -6.81 9.13
N ASP A 694 9.72 -7.56 9.86
CA ASP A 694 9.30 -8.26 11.08
C ASP A 694 9.29 -7.34 12.32
N GLY A 695 9.56 -6.05 12.11
CA GLY A 695 9.47 -5.00 13.13
C GLY A 695 10.82 -4.54 13.68
N MET A 696 11.94 -5.05 13.18
CA MET A 696 13.23 -4.91 13.84
C MET A 696 14.30 -4.29 12.95
N LEU A 697 15.19 -3.51 13.56
CA LEU A 697 16.54 -3.34 13.05
C LEU A 697 17.37 -4.53 13.54
N HIS A 698 17.93 -5.33 12.64
CA HIS A 698 18.82 -6.44 12.95
C HIS A 698 20.29 -6.03 12.90
N GLY A 699 21.11 -6.65 13.74
CA GLY A 699 22.56 -6.59 13.73
C GLY A 699 23.14 -8.00 13.68
N PHE A 700 23.80 -8.32 12.57
CA PHE A 700 24.46 -9.60 12.32
C PHE A 700 25.97 -9.48 12.50
N ASP A 701 26.62 -10.57 12.89
CA ASP A 701 28.08 -10.67 12.88
C ASP A 701 28.64 -11.08 11.50
N GLU A 702 29.96 -11.25 11.42
CA GLU A 702 30.65 -11.60 10.18
C GLU A 702 30.33 -13.01 9.66
N SER A 703 29.80 -13.90 10.51
CA SER A 703 29.36 -15.26 10.17
C SER A 703 27.89 -15.32 9.75
N GLY A 704 27.17 -14.20 9.85
CA GLY A 704 25.74 -14.11 9.55
C GLY A 704 24.83 -14.50 10.70
N ASP A 705 25.36 -14.63 11.92
CA ASP A 705 24.56 -14.92 13.11
C ASP A 705 23.95 -13.62 13.68
N GLU A 706 22.67 -13.66 14.07
CA GLU A 706 22.01 -12.52 14.68
C GLU A 706 22.48 -12.32 16.13
N VAL A 707 23.11 -11.18 16.40
CA VAL A 707 23.68 -10.86 17.72
C VAL A 707 22.95 -9.71 18.42
N PHE A 708 22.15 -8.94 17.69
CA PHE A 708 21.38 -7.82 18.20
C PHE A 708 20.13 -7.59 17.33
N ALA A 709 19.02 -7.22 17.95
CA ALA A 709 17.87 -6.66 17.26
C ALA A 709 17.22 -5.55 18.10
N TYR A 710 16.67 -4.53 17.46
CA TYR A 710 15.98 -3.41 18.11
C TYR A 710 14.61 -3.18 17.51
N ILE A 711 13.58 -3.09 18.36
CA ILE A 711 12.20 -2.74 17.97
C ILE A 711 11.89 -1.32 18.45
N PRO A 712 11.72 -0.35 17.53
CA PRO A 712 11.35 1.02 17.88
C PRO A 712 9.97 1.11 18.54
N THR A 713 9.78 2.08 19.44
CA THR A 713 8.51 2.23 20.18
C THR A 713 7.31 2.40 19.26
N ALA A 714 7.48 3.14 18.15
CA ALA A 714 6.42 3.42 17.18
C ALA A 714 5.93 2.18 16.41
N VAL A 715 6.72 1.11 16.39
CA VAL A 715 6.40 -0.16 15.71
C VAL A 715 5.55 -1.08 16.59
N ILE A 716 5.74 -1.05 17.92
CA ILE A 716 5.10 -1.99 18.86
C ILE A 716 3.57 -2.07 18.70
N PRO A 717 2.83 -0.96 18.54
CA PRO A 717 1.37 -1.03 18.36
C PRO A 717 0.89 -1.78 17.12
N LYS A 718 1.76 -1.99 16.13
CA LYS A 718 1.45 -2.69 14.87
C LYS A 718 1.85 -4.17 14.89
N LEU A 719 2.58 -4.64 15.91
CA LEU A 719 3.14 -6.00 15.92
C LEU A 719 2.07 -7.10 16.08
N ASN A 720 0.86 -6.77 16.55
CA ASN A 720 -0.24 -7.72 16.58
C ASN A 720 -0.66 -8.17 15.17
N LYS A 721 -0.59 -7.26 14.17
CA LYS A 721 -0.87 -7.56 12.76
C LYS A 721 0.09 -8.61 12.19
N LEU A 722 1.38 -8.51 12.52
CA LEU A 722 2.42 -9.48 12.13
C LEU A 722 2.16 -10.92 12.60
N THR A 723 1.32 -11.12 13.61
CA THR A 723 0.97 -12.45 14.13
C THR A 723 -0.29 -13.04 13.47
N ASP A 724 -1.05 -12.20 12.75
CA ASP A 724 -2.34 -12.56 12.19
C ASP A 724 -2.21 -13.50 11.00
N LYS A 725 -3.11 -14.49 10.90
CA LYS A 725 -3.09 -15.48 9.81
C LYS A 725 -3.31 -14.85 8.43
N SER A 726 -3.93 -13.68 8.34
CA SER A 726 -4.14 -12.92 7.11
C SER A 726 -2.96 -12.01 6.72
N TYR A 727 -1.86 -12.01 7.48
CA TYR A 727 -0.72 -11.11 7.20
C TYR A 727 -0.12 -11.30 5.80
N GLY A 728 -0.27 -12.49 5.19
CA GLY A 728 0.13 -12.75 3.80
C GLY A 728 -0.43 -11.73 2.79
N THR A 729 -1.53 -11.06 3.11
CA THR A 729 -2.33 -10.25 2.18
C THR A 729 -2.72 -8.89 2.79
N THR A 730 -2.21 -8.64 3.99
CA THR A 730 -2.37 -7.39 4.76
C THR A 730 -1.00 -6.91 5.24
N HIS A 731 0.00 -7.04 4.36
CA HIS A 731 1.36 -6.63 4.63
C HIS A 731 1.41 -5.16 5.08
N GLU A 732 2.33 -4.87 6.00
CA GLU A 732 2.59 -3.53 6.52
C GLU A 732 4.10 -3.34 6.59
N PHE A 733 4.56 -2.15 6.25
CA PHE A 733 5.94 -1.79 6.52
C PHE A 733 6.16 -1.57 8.01
N TYR A 734 7.39 -1.81 8.48
CA TYR A 734 7.80 -1.57 9.85
C TYR A 734 9.13 -0.81 9.92
N VAL A 735 10.26 -1.50 10.00
CA VAL A 735 11.60 -0.90 9.98
C VAL A 735 12.18 -1.10 8.58
N ASP A 736 11.77 -0.24 7.65
CA ASP A 736 12.04 -0.44 6.22
C ASP A 736 13.14 0.49 5.67
N GLY A 737 13.62 1.46 6.47
CA GLY A 737 14.65 2.40 6.06
C GLY A 737 16.07 1.83 6.11
N THR A 738 16.95 2.29 5.22
CA THR A 738 18.41 2.06 5.33
C THR A 738 18.95 2.80 6.57
N PRO A 739 19.61 2.10 7.52
CA PRO A 739 20.22 2.77 8.66
C PRO A 739 21.43 3.61 8.24
N VAL A 740 21.61 4.79 8.84
CA VAL A 740 22.75 5.69 8.57
C VAL A 740 23.73 5.62 9.73
N VAL A 741 25.02 5.43 9.43
CA VAL A 741 26.08 5.33 10.46
C VAL A 741 27.07 6.47 10.33
N GLY A 742 27.46 7.06 11.47
CA GLY A 742 28.44 8.14 11.52
C GLY A 742 29.23 8.16 12.82
N ASP A 743 30.49 8.59 12.72
CA ASP A 743 31.31 8.86 13.90
C ASP A 743 31.10 10.31 14.35
N VAL A 744 30.75 10.50 15.61
CA VAL A 744 30.43 11.78 16.23
C VAL A 744 31.15 11.95 17.56
N VAL A 745 31.31 13.18 18.02
CA VAL A 745 31.83 13.46 19.37
C VAL A 745 30.67 13.70 20.32
N ILE A 746 30.57 12.87 21.36
CA ILE A 746 29.61 13.02 22.45
C ILE A 746 30.39 13.13 23.76
N ASN A 747 30.19 14.22 24.50
CA ASN A 747 30.88 14.51 25.76
C ASN A 747 32.42 14.41 25.65
N GLY A 748 32.98 14.91 24.54
CA GLY A 748 34.42 14.93 24.28
C GLY A 748 35.04 13.62 23.79
N VAL A 749 34.23 12.57 23.59
CA VAL A 749 34.69 11.23 23.19
C VAL A 749 34.06 10.83 21.87
N TRP A 750 34.84 10.16 21.01
CA TRP A 750 34.32 9.65 19.74
C TRP A 750 33.40 8.46 19.95
N ARG A 751 32.26 8.47 19.26
CA ARG A 751 31.25 7.44 19.24
C ARG A 751 30.84 7.14 17.81
N THR A 752 30.57 5.87 17.49
CA THR A 752 29.91 5.48 16.25
C THR A 752 28.42 5.33 16.56
N ILE A 753 27.59 6.16 15.94
CA ILE A 753 26.13 6.13 16.12
C ILE A 753 25.46 5.60 14.85
N LEU A 754 24.29 4.99 15.03
CA LEU A 754 23.41 4.54 13.96
C LEU A 754 22.06 5.24 14.11
N VAL A 755 21.56 5.83 13.03
CA VAL A 755 20.23 6.44 12.95
C VAL A 755 19.36 5.61 12.02
N GLY A 756 18.22 5.12 12.51
CA GLY A 756 17.27 4.32 11.74
C GLY A 756 15.96 5.06 11.47
N THR A 757 15.35 4.79 10.32
CA THR A 757 14.04 5.32 9.91
C THR A 757 13.06 4.19 9.60
N LEU A 758 11.77 4.51 9.53
CA LEU A 758 10.69 3.53 9.35
C LEU A 758 10.07 3.55 7.95
N ARG A 759 10.35 4.56 7.12
CA ARG A 759 9.68 4.80 5.83
C ARG A 759 8.15 4.69 5.98
N GLY A 760 7.49 3.81 5.23
CA GLY A 760 6.05 3.55 5.29
C GLY A 760 5.59 2.93 6.62
N GLY A 761 6.51 2.43 7.44
CA GLY A 761 6.19 1.76 8.69
C GLY A 761 5.85 2.67 9.85
N GLY A 762 6.22 3.96 9.80
CA GLY A 762 5.78 4.92 10.80
C GLY A 762 6.44 6.29 10.71
N ARG A 763 5.92 7.23 11.52
CA ARG A 763 6.40 8.61 11.63
C ARG A 763 7.38 8.72 12.80
N SER A 764 8.53 8.07 12.66
CA SER A 764 9.54 8.00 13.72
C SER A 764 10.95 7.81 13.15
N VAL A 765 11.93 8.25 13.92
CA VAL A 765 13.37 8.09 13.73
C VAL A 765 14.00 7.77 15.09
N PHE A 766 15.04 6.94 15.12
CA PHE A 766 15.73 6.59 16.36
C PHE A 766 17.25 6.57 16.17
N ALA A 767 18.00 6.74 17.26
CA ALA A 767 19.45 6.67 17.24
C ALA A 767 20.01 5.74 18.33
N LEU A 768 21.02 4.95 17.94
CA LEU A 768 21.73 4.01 18.80
C LEU A 768 23.23 4.36 18.82
N ASP A 769 23.87 4.23 19.99
CA ASP A 769 25.33 4.16 20.09
C ASP A 769 25.75 2.71 19.87
N ILE A 770 26.45 2.48 18.75
CA ILE A 770 26.96 1.17 18.32
C ILE A 770 28.49 1.13 18.36
N THR A 771 29.12 2.03 19.14
CA THR A 771 30.58 2.11 19.27
C THR A 771 31.16 0.77 19.72
N ASP A 772 30.49 0.13 20.69
CA ASP A 772 30.76 -1.23 21.14
C ASP A 772 29.61 -2.15 20.68
N PRO A 773 29.84 -3.08 19.76
CA PRO A 773 28.79 -3.96 19.26
C PRO A 773 28.29 -4.99 20.28
N THR A 774 28.92 -5.09 21.46
CA THR A 774 28.49 -5.95 22.58
C THR A 774 27.68 -5.19 23.64
N ASP A 775 27.72 -3.86 23.62
CA ASP A 775 27.01 -2.97 24.55
C ASP A 775 26.36 -1.81 23.78
N VAL A 776 25.42 -2.16 22.89
CA VAL A 776 24.64 -1.16 22.13
C VAL A 776 23.73 -0.40 23.11
N ARG A 777 23.61 0.92 22.92
CA ARG A 777 22.78 1.79 23.78
C ARG A 777 21.81 2.60 22.96
N LEU A 778 20.61 2.82 23.49
CA LEU A 778 19.66 3.79 22.93
C LEU A 778 20.13 5.19 23.29
N LEU A 779 20.23 6.07 22.29
CA LEU A 779 20.45 7.50 22.51
C LEU A 779 19.10 8.21 22.65
N TRP A 780 18.23 8.06 21.64
CA TRP A 780 16.93 8.73 21.60
C TRP A 780 16.00 8.13 20.53
N GLU A 781 14.71 8.43 20.65
CA GLU A 781 13.68 8.26 19.62
C GLU A 781 12.98 9.61 19.43
N PHE A 782 12.68 9.98 18.19
CA PHE A 782 11.97 11.21 17.82
C PHE A 782 10.83 10.87 16.86
N SER A 783 9.61 11.27 17.20
CA SER A 783 8.40 10.83 16.50
C SER A 783 7.38 11.95 16.33
N SER A 784 6.28 11.65 15.63
CA SER A 784 5.19 12.60 15.44
C SER A 784 4.46 13.00 16.73
N THR A 785 4.72 12.33 17.86
CA THR A 785 4.23 12.79 19.18
C THR A 785 5.08 13.92 19.75
N ASP A 786 6.35 14.00 19.35
CA ASP A 786 7.29 15.05 19.77
C ASP A 786 7.11 16.31 18.91
N ASP A 787 6.88 16.15 17.60
CA ASP A 787 6.54 17.24 16.67
C ASP A 787 5.57 16.78 15.57
N THR A 788 4.44 17.47 15.42
CA THR A 788 3.37 17.10 14.48
C THR A 788 3.72 17.32 13.01
N ASP A 789 4.80 18.06 12.72
CA ASP A 789 5.31 18.22 11.36
C ASP A 789 6.15 17.01 10.90
N LEU A 790 6.47 16.03 11.76
CA LEU A 790 7.12 14.80 11.33
C LEU A 790 6.12 13.85 10.64
N GLY A 791 6.41 13.53 9.38
CA GLY A 791 5.69 12.56 8.55
C GLY A 791 6.37 11.20 8.51
N PHE A 792 6.00 10.38 7.53
CA PHE A 792 6.65 9.11 7.26
C PHE A 792 8.10 9.34 6.82
N SER A 793 9.04 8.70 7.50
CA SER A 793 10.49 8.95 7.39
C SER A 793 11.11 8.24 6.19
N PHE A 794 10.59 8.52 4.99
CA PHE A 794 11.19 8.12 3.71
C PHE A 794 12.53 8.81 3.42
N PRO A 795 12.70 10.12 3.70
CA PRO A 795 13.99 10.79 3.53
C PRO A 795 15.09 10.16 4.41
N GLU A 796 16.25 9.90 3.82
CA GLU A 796 17.43 9.45 4.56
C GLU A 796 18.03 10.62 5.38
N PRO A 797 18.32 10.42 6.69
CA PRO A 797 18.91 11.47 7.52
C PRO A 797 20.41 11.65 7.27
N ILE A 798 20.96 12.79 7.69
CA ILE A 798 22.40 13.08 7.59
C ILE A 798 22.99 13.27 8.98
N ILE A 799 24.09 12.57 9.27
CA ILE A 799 24.91 12.79 10.47
C ILE A 799 26.09 13.69 10.08
N THR A 800 26.21 14.87 10.68
CA THR A 800 27.28 15.82 10.34
C THR A 800 27.66 16.75 11.49
N LYS A 801 28.84 17.36 11.37
CA LYS A 801 29.24 18.53 12.15
C LYS A 801 28.59 19.80 11.60
N LEU A 802 28.14 20.69 12.48
CA LEU A 802 27.59 22.01 12.13
C LEU A 802 28.40 23.16 12.74
N HIS A 803 28.22 24.35 12.17
CA HIS A 803 28.86 25.60 12.59
C HIS A 803 28.55 25.99 14.04
N ASN A 804 27.45 25.47 14.61
CA ASN A 804 27.09 25.68 16.03
C ASN A 804 28.01 24.94 17.02
N GLY A 805 29.07 24.28 16.54
CA GLY A 805 30.00 23.56 17.39
C GLY A 805 29.52 22.17 17.81
N LYS A 806 28.36 21.71 17.33
CA LYS A 806 27.81 20.38 17.67
C LYS A 806 27.81 19.41 16.50
N TRP A 807 27.74 18.12 16.82
CA TRP A 807 27.35 17.07 15.88
C TRP A 807 25.83 16.96 15.88
N SER A 808 25.24 16.80 14.72
CA SER A 808 23.79 16.86 14.54
C SER A 808 23.29 15.83 13.55
N VAL A 809 22.03 15.45 13.74
CA VAL A 809 21.24 14.69 12.77
C VAL A 809 20.31 15.66 12.05
N ILE A 810 20.53 15.84 10.76
CA ILE A 810 19.65 16.62 9.89
C ILE A 810 18.59 15.67 9.33
N LEU A 811 17.33 16.04 9.53
CA LEU A 811 16.17 15.24 9.14
C LEU A 811 15.21 16.11 8.33
N SER A 812 14.95 15.71 7.09
CA SER A 812 13.77 16.21 6.38
C SER A 812 12.51 15.56 6.96
N ASN A 813 11.44 16.34 7.10
CA ASN A 813 10.27 15.89 7.84
C ASN A 813 9.49 14.73 7.18
N GLY A 814 9.74 14.44 5.91
CA GLY A 814 9.04 13.37 5.20
C GLY A 814 7.60 13.73 4.85
N TYR A 815 6.80 12.71 4.57
CA TYR A 815 5.54 12.86 3.85
C TYR A 815 4.32 12.54 4.71
N ASN A 816 3.16 13.12 4.37
CA ASN A 816 1.91 12.94 5.12
C ASN A 816 2.14 13.21 6.62
N SER A 817 2.70 14.39 6.93
CA SER A 817 2.76 14.89 8.30
C SER A 817 1.39 15.40 8.73
N THR A 818 1.14 15.58 10.02
CA THR A 818 -0.20 15.99 10.51
C THR A 818 -0.64 17.35 9.94
N ASN A 819 0.31 18.26 9.65
CA ASN A 819 0.05 19.57 9.09
C ASN A 819 0.40 19.67 7.59
N ASP A 820 0.82 18.56 6.96
CA ASP A 820 1.22 18.49 5.55
C ASP A 820 2.25 19.55 5.10
N ARG A 821 3.14 20.00 6.01
CA ARG A 821 4.19 20.99 5.73
C ARG A 821 5.47 20.34 5.24
N ALA A 822 6.35 21.13 4.62
CA ALA A 822 7.75 20.77 4.39
C ALA A 822 8.64 21.46 5.44
N ALA A 823 9.46 20.68 6.14
CA ALA A 823 10.35 21.20 7.17
C ALA A 823 11.68 20.44 7.26
N LEU A 824 12.73 21.18 7.58
CA LEU A 824 14.05 20.65 7.94
C LEU A 824 14.22 20.72 9.46
N PHE A 825 14.47 19.57 10.08
CA PHE A 825 14.84 19.43 11.48
C PHE A 825 16.35 19.29 11.62
N ILE A 826 16.90 19.95 12.64
CA ILE A 826 18.29 19.81 13.06
C ILE A 826 18.27 19.34 14.51
N LEU A 827 18.53 18.05 14.71
CA LEU A 827 18.55 17.41 16.02
C LEU A 827 19.99 17.32 16.54
N ASP A 828 20.19 17.48 17.85
CA ASP A 828 21.47 17.17 18.49
C ASP A 828 21.73 15.65 18.41
N ALA A 829 22.93 15.24 17.98
CA ALA A 829 23.23 13.83 17.80
C ALA A 829 23.25 13.04 19.12
N ALA A 830 23.53 13.69 20.26
CA ALA A 830 23.68 13.03 21.54
C ALA A 830 22.33 12.70 22.20
N ASP A 831 21.35 13.59 22.10
CA ASP A 831 20.08 13.49 22.85
C ASP A 831 18.81 13.66 22.01
N GLY A 832 18.93 13.95 20.71
CA GLY A 832 17.78 14.08 19.80
C GLY A 832 16.99 15.37 19.97
N SER A 833 17.45 16.31 20.81
CA SER A 833 16.77 17.59 21.00
C SER A 833 16.79 18.44 19.73
N VAL A 834 15.66 19.08 19.42
CA VAL A 834 15.53 19.94 18.24
C VAL A 834 16.31 21.24 18.46
N SER A 835 17.49 21.35 17.87
CA SER A 835 18.29 22.58 17.86
C SER A 835 17.68 23.66 16.98
N LYS A 836 17.05 23.26 15.86
CA LYS A 836 16.34 24.16 14.95
C LYS A 836 15.33 23.38 14.11
N LYS A 837 14.17 23.99 13.87
CA LYS A 837 13.21 23.60 12.81
C LYS A 837 13.08 24.75 11.82
N ILE A 838 13.18 24.45 10.53
CA ILE A 838 13.00 25.42 9.44
C ILE A 838 11.88 24.93 8.53
N THR A 839 10.73 25.59 8.58
CA THR A 839 9.57 25.29 7.74
C THR A 839 9.64 26.10 6.44
N VAL A 840 9.28 25.49 5.31
CA VAL A 840 9.29 26.10 3.98
C VAL A 840 8.01 25.76 3.21
N GLY A 841 7.72 26.55 2.17
CA GLY A 841 6.53 26.40 1.34
C GLY A 841 5.30 27.15 1.88
N ALA A 842 4.18 27.00 1.17
CA ALA A 842 2.92 27.62 1.55
C ALA A 842 2.16 26.76 2.57
N ASP A 843 1.44 27.42 3.48
CA ASP A 843 0.51 26.74 4.38
C ASP A 843 -0.71 26.19 3.61
N ASN A 844 -1.24 25.05 4.06
CA ASN A 844 -2.43 24.37 3.50
C ASN A 844 -2.27 23.75 2.10
N VAL A 845 -1.05 23.49 1.64
CA VAL A 845 -0.77 22.69 0.44
C VAL A 845 -0.08 21.41 0.86
N ILE A 846 -0.57 20.26 0.39
CA ILE A 846 0.05 18.97 0.73
C ILE A 846 1.52 18.97 0.31
N ASN A 847 2.41 18.86 1.28
CA ASN A 847 3.84 18.89 1.04
C ASN A 847 4.61 18.02 2.05
N GLY A 848 5.91 17.90 1.81
CA GLY A 848 6.85 17.19 2.65
C GLY A 848 8.25 17.35 2.07
N LEU A 849 9.23 17.65 2.92
CA LEU A 849 10.61 17.82 2.49
C LEU A 849 11.23 16.43 2.24
N SER A 850 11.92 16.29 1.11
CA SER A 850 12.50 15.03 0.64
C SER A 850 13.96 14.86 1.07
N THR A 851 14.63 13.78 0.62
CA THR A 851 16.00 13.45 1.05
C THR A 851 16.94 14.64 0.90
N PRO A 852 17.56 15.12 2.00
CA PRO A 852 18.46 16.25 1.96
C PRO A 852 19.85 15.85 1.44
N ARG A 853 20.63 16.85 1.00
CA ARG A 853 22.06 16.74 0.71
C ARG A 853 22.80 17.83 1.47
N ALA A 854 23.67 17.42 2.39
CA ALA A 854 24.61 18.30 3.06
C ALA A 854 25.79 18.61 2.14
N VAL A 855 26.25 19.86 2.19
CA VAL A 855 27.32 20.38 1.35
C VAL A 855 28.30 21.17 2.22
N ASP A 856 29.56 20.77 2.13
CA ASP A 856 30.74 21.42 2.68
C ASP A 856 31.55 21.97 1.48
N ILE A 857 31.73 23.29 1.43
CA ILE A 857 32.34 23.99 0.30
C ILE A 857 33.84 24.20 0.50
N ASN A 858 34.29 24.33 1.76
CA ASN A 858 35.68 24.62 2.11
C ASN A 858 36.50 23.36 2.46
N GLY A 859 35.85 22.21 2.61
CA GLY A 859 36.46 20.90 2.82
C GLY A 859 36.91 20.64 4.26
N ASP A 860 36.29 21.28 5.25
CA ASP A 860 36.65 21.13 6.67
C ASP A 860 35.76 20.12 7.44
N LEU A 861 34.87 19.41 6.75
CA LEU A 861 33.85 18.48 7.25
C LEU A 861 32.73 19.14 8.07
N VAL A 862 32.61 20.47 8.05
CA VAL A 862 31.48 21.19 8.63
C VAL A 862 30.50 21.53 7.53
N THR A 863 29.23 21.16 7.72
CA THR A 863 28.21 21.43 6.70
C THR A 863 27.86 22.91 6.66
N ASP A 864 28.02 23.52 5.49
CA ASP A 864 27.66 24.91 5.20
C ASP A 864 26.21 25.05 4.72
N TYR A 865 25.83 24.19 3.79
CA TYR A 865 24.53 24.23 3.12
C TYR A 865 23.84 22.88 3.17
N VAL A 866 22.51 22.91 3.16
CA VAL A 866 21.68 21.74 2.86
C VAL A 866 20.80 22.05 1.67
N TYR A 867 20.74 21.16 0.69
CA TYR A 867 19.76 21.22 -0.40
C TYR A 867 18.76 20.09 -0.26
N ALA A 868 17.48 20.36 -0.53
CA ALA A 868 16.44 19.34 -0.52
C ALA A 868 15.31 19.69 -1.49
N GLY A 869 14.73 18.66 -2.10
CA GLY A 869 13.47 18.77 -2.85
C GLY A 869 12.24 18.73 -1.94
N ASP A 870 11.06 18.95 -2.51
CA ASP A 870 9.78 18.68 -1.87
C ASP A 870 8.74 18.09 -2.85
N LEU A 871 7.60 17.63 -2.31
CA LEU A 871 6.50 17.07 -3.10
C LEU A 871 5.85 18.08 -4.05
N GLN A 872 6.06 19.38 -3.83
CA GLN A 872 5.60 20.47 -4.70
C GLN A 872 6.61 20.83 -5.80
N GLY A 873 7.73 20.10 -5.89
CA GLY A 873 8.77 20.30 -6.90
C GLY A 873 9.70 21.47 -6.62
N ASN A 874 9.71 21.99 -5.41
CA ASN A 874 10.62 23.07 -5.04
C ASN A 874 11.99 22.50 -4.63
N LEU A 875 13.05 23.08 -5.16
CA LEU A 875 14.42 22.83 -4.75
C LEU A 875 14.84 23.91 -3.75
N TRP A 876 14.93 23.54 -2.48
CA TRP A 876 15.28 24.41 -1.37
C TRP A 876 16.78 24.39 -1.08
N ARG A 877 17.28 25.50 -0.56
CA ARG A 877 18.59 25.58 0.09
C ARG A 877 18.42 26.12 1.51
N PHE A 878 19.16 25.57 2.44
CA PHE A 878 19.24 26.01 3.83
C PHE A 878 20.68 26.40 4.13
N ASP A 879 20.86 27.60 4.71
CA ASP A 879 22.15 28.14 5.09
C ASP A 879 22.39 27.78 6.57
N LEU A 880 23.39 26.95 6.86
CA LEU A 880 23.72 26.44 8.21
C LEU A 880 24.92 27.16 8.83
N PHE A 881 25.07 28.44 8.52
CA PHE A 881 26.12 29.32 9.03
C PHE A 881 25.56 30.73 9.33
N ASP A 882 26.36 31.56 9.99
CA ASP A 882 26.04 32.96 10.23
C ASP A 882 26.63 33.86 9.14
N ALA A 883 25.78 34.32 8.23
CA ALA A 883 26.18 35.17 7.10
C ALA A 883 26.59 36.60 7.50
N SER A 884 26.46 36.98 8.78
CA SER A 884 26.94 38.26 9.29
C SER A 884 28.44 38.27 9.61
N ARG A 885 29.09 37.09 9.66
CA ARG A 885 30.53 36.95 9.90
C ARG A 885 31.34 37.30 8.66
N SER A 886 32.55 37.82 8.87
CA SER A 886 33.50 38.07 7.77
C SER A 886 33.99 36.77 7.12
N GLU A 887 34.16 35.72 7.92
CA GLU A 887 34.55 34.37 7.50
C GLU A 887 33.43 33.39 7.89
N PRO A 888 32.34 33.31 7.11
CA PRO A 888 31.11 32.61 7.49
C PRO A 888 31.27 31.09 7.65
N PHE A 889 32.26 30.49 6.96
CA PHE A 889 32.51 29.05 7.00
C PHE A 889 33.61 28.65 7.99
N VAL A 890 34.22 29.60 8.71
CA VAL A 890 35.25 29.26 9.70
C VAL A 890 34.58 29.01 11.04
N VAL A 891 34.71 27.79 11.55
CA VAL A 891 34.26 27.44 12.91
C VAL A 891 35.26 28.00 13.93
N ASN A 892 34.76 28.86 14.83
CA ASN A 892 35.50 29.30 16.00
C ASN A 892 34.98 28.55 17.25
N PRO A 893 35.76 27.63 17.84
CA PRO A 893 35.36 26.87 19.02
C PRO A 893 35.03 27.74 20.24
N ASP A 894 35.70 28.89 20.38
CA ASP A 894 35.50 29.84 21.48
C ASP A 894 34.28 30.75 21.25
N ALA A 895 33.72 30.75 20.04
CA ALA A 895 32.55 31.54 19.66
C ALA A 895 31.69 30.80 18.61
N PRO A 896 31.04 29.68 18.99
CA PRO A 896 30.17 28.93 18.07
C PRO A 896 28.99 29.79 17.60
N VAL A 897 28.50 29.57 16.37
CA VAL A 897 27.29 30.27 15.90
C VAL A 897 26.06 29.74 16.62
N SER A 898 25.07 30.60 16.84
CA SER A 898 23.76 30.16 17.34
C SER A 898 23.00 29.44 16.23
N ALA A 899 22.40 28.27 16.52
CA ALA A 899 21.53 27.58 15.58
C ALA A 899 20.32 28.44 15.12
N ASN A 900 20.02 29.54 15.81
CA ASN A 900 18.99 30.49 15.39
C ASN A 900 19.34 31.26 14.11
N THR A 901 20.62 31.38 13.75
CA THR A 901 21.05 32.01 12.50
C THR A 901 20.84 31.11 11.28
N PHE A 902 20.64 29.80 11.50
CA PHE A 902 20.29 28.86 10.44
C PHE A 902 18.93 29.21 9.85
N ARG A 903 18.85 29.23 8.53
CA ARG A 903 17.68 29.75 7.81
C ARG A 903 17.49 29.05 6.47
N ALA A 904 16.26 29.12 5.94
CA ALA A 904 16.04 28.91 4.53
C ALA A 904 16.69 30.07 3.75
N ALA A 905 17.44 29.73 2.70
CA ALA A 905 18.10 30.71 1.84
C ALA A 905 17.07 31.53 1.03
N PHE A 906 17.56 32.56 0.34
CA PHE A 906 16.82 33.35 -0.64
C PHE A 906 15.53 33.99 -0.11
N GLY A 907 15.51 34.32 1.19
CA GLY A 907 14.32 34.86 1.85
C GLY A 907 13.19 33.85 1.94
N ALA A 908 13.52 32.58 2.24
CA ALA A 908 12.59 31.45 2.27
C ALA A 908 11.87 31.23 0.92
N ARG A 909 12.59 31.42 -0.19
CA ARG A 909 12.16 31.05 -1.54
C ARG A 909 13.02 29.90 -2.05
N PRO A 910 12.47 29.00 -2.89
CA PRO A 910 13.27 27.94 -3.46
C PRO A 910 14.29 28.48 -4.46
N LEU A 911 15.40 27.76 -4.62
CA LEU A 911 16.35 27.99 -5.71
C LEU A 911 15.67 27.83 -7.08
N PHE A 912 14.78 26.85 -7.18
CA PHE A 912 14.06 26.53 -8.40
C PHE A 912 12.76 25.79 -8.07
N SER A 913 11.74 25.92 -8.92
CA SER A 913 10.53 25.10 -8.85
C SER A 913 10.40 24.28 -10.14
N ALA A 914 10.60 22.97 -10.03
CA ALA A 914 10.48 22.01 -11.12
C ALA A 914 9.04 21.96 -11.63
N THR A 915 8.85 22.37 -12.88
CA THR A 915 7.54 22.49 -13.50
C THR A 915 7.68 22.39 -15.01
N ASN A 916 6.76 21.65 -15.62
CA ASN A 916 6.53 21.64 -17.05
C ASN A 916 5.10 22.16 -17.33
N THR A 917 4.19 21.32 -17.81
CA THR A 917 2.74 21.50 -17.75
C THR A 917 2.23 21.53 -16.31
N ASN A 918 2.78 20.70 -15.42
CA ASN A 918 2.38 20.58 -14.01
C ASN A 918 3.61 20.66 -13.07
N ARG A 919 3.37 20.82 -11.76
CA ARG A 919 4.43 20.65 -10.75
C ARG A 919 4.95 19.22 -10.80
N GLN A 920 6.27 19.06 -10.65
CA GLN A 920 6.93 17.77 -10.68
C GLN A 920 7.55 17.50 -9.29
N PRO A 921 7.08 16.51 -8.52
CA PRO A 921 7.62 16.22 -7.19
C PRO A 921 9.11 15.83 -7.27
N ILE A 922 9.87 16.10 -6.21
CA ILE A 922 11.27 15.73 -6.11
C ILE A 922 11.42 14.85 -4.87
N THR A 923 11.69 13.55 -5.00
CA THR A 923 11.92 12.66 -3.85
C THR A 923 13.38 12.27 -3.62
N ALA A 924 14.18 12.21 -4.69
CA ALA A 924 15.61 11.88 -4.62
C ALA A 924 16.46 13.06 -4.12
N ALA A 925 17.59 12.78 -3.48
CA ALA A 925 18.48 13.82 -3.00
C ALA A 925 19.14 14.60 -4.15
N PRO A 926 19.32 15.93 -4.00
CA PRO A 926 20.12 16.70 -4.96
C PRO A 926 21.58 16.23 -5.02
N THR A 927 22.20 16.41 -6.18
CA THR A 927 23.64 16.21 -6.41
C THR A 927 24.29 17.53 -6.79
N ILE A 928 25.48 17.81 -6.25
CA ILE A 928 26.15 19.10 -6.41
C ILE A 928 27.49 18.90 -7.12
N VAL A 929 27.75 19.69 -8.15
CA VAL A 929 29.07 19.80 -8.80
C VAL A 929 29.52 21.25 -8.87
N ARG A 930 30.82 21.51 -8.75
CA ARG A 930 31.37 22.86 -8.90
C ARG A 930 31.11 23.37 -10.32
N HIS A 931 30.64 24.60 -10.45
CA HIS A 931 30.38 25.20 -11.75
C HIS A 931 31.70 25.37 -12.53
N PRO A 932 31.73 25.15 -13.87
CA PRO A 932 32.97 25.23 -14.68
C PRO A 932 33.71 26.57 -14.60
N THR A 933 33.01 27.67 -14.30
CA THR A 933 33.61 29.00 -14.15
C THR A 933 34.30 29.21 -12.81
N GLY A 934 34.20 28.26 -11.88
CA GLY A 934 34.66 28.39 -10.50
C GLY A 934 33.74 29.19 -9.58
N LEU A 935 32.75 29.92 -10.14
CA LEU A 935 31.75 30.67 -9.37
C LEU A 935 30.51 29.82 -9.14
N GLY A 936 30.25 29.44 -7.89
CA GLY A 936 29.04 28.72 -7.52
C GLY A 936 29.07 27.24 -7.89
N HIS A 937 27.90 26.61 -7.82
CA HIS A 937 27.71 25.18 -8.04
C HIS A 937 26.47 24.90 -8.90
N ILE A 938 26.51 23.81 -9.66
CA ILE A 938 25.33 23.27 -10.34
C ILE A 938 24.70 22.26 -9.39
N VAL A 939 23.43 22.52 -9.04
CA VAL A 939 22.60 21.66 -8.22
C VAL A 939 21.70 20.86 -9.14
N SER A 940 22.02 19.58 -9.29
CA SER A 940 21.30 18.64 -10.13
C SER A 940 20.23 17.91 -9.35
N VAL A 941 19.03 17.80 -9.92
CA VAL A 941 17.88 17.14 -9.30
C VAL A 941 17.06 16.39 -10.34
N GLY A 942 16.62 15.18 -9.99
CA GLY A 942 15.67 14.41 -10.78
C GLY A 942 14.28 14.48 -10.17
N THR A 943 13.24 14.55 -11.00
CA THR A 943 11.85 14.58 -10.53
C THR A 943 11.17 13.21 -10.62
N GLY A 944 10.22 12.98 -9.73
CA GLY A 944 9.49 11.73 -9.58
C GLY A 944 8.95 11.55 -8.17
N LYS A 945 7.94 10.69 -8.01
CA LYS A 945 7.55 10.12 -6.71
C LYS A 945 7.09 8.68 -6.92
N TYR A 946 7.41 7.80 -5.97
CA TYR A 946 7.03 6.39 -5.97
C TYR A 946 6.74 5.97 -4.53
N ILE A 947 5.67 6.54 -3.97
CA ILE A 947 5.33 6.41 -2.53
C ILE A 947 3.84 6.13 -2.29
N GLU A 948 2.96 6.51 -3.21
CA GLU A 948 1.52 6.23 -3.15
C GLU A 948 1.16 5.02 -4.00
N THR A 949 0.06 4.34 -3.68
CA THR A 949 -0.43 3.19 -4.46
C THR A 949 -0.68 3.53 -5.93
N THR A 950 -1.07 4.77 -6.23
CA THR A 950 -1.27 5.26 -7.60
C THR A 950 0.03 5.47 -8.37
N ASP A 951 1.18 5.58 -7.69
CA ASP A 951 2.48 5.76 -8.34
C ASP A 951 3.00 4.47 -8.98
N ALA A 952 2.46 3.30 -8.61
CA ALA A 952 2.73 2.03 -9.28
C ALA A 952 2.41 2.06 -10.78
N GLN A 953 1.51 2.97 -11.20
CA GLN A 953 1.11 3.15 -12.58
C GLN A 953 1.93 4.24 -13.28
N ALA A 954 2.35 3.98 -14.52
CA ALA A 954 3.10 4.96 -15.29
C ALA A 954 2.27 6.23 -15.56
N ASN A 955 2.75 7.38 -15.09
CA ASN A 955 2.12 8.66 -15.44
C ASN A 955 2.62 9.15 -16.81
N THR A 956 1.90 8.79 -17.86
CA THR A 956 2.23 9.18 -19.25
C THR A 956 1.64 10.53 -19.68
N SER A 957 1.02 11.30 -18.76
CA SER A 957 0.44 12.61 -19.06
C SER A 957 1.47 13.75 -19.12
N GLN A 958 2.65 13.54 -18.53
CA GLN A 958 3.75 14.50 -18.52
C GLN A 958 5.10 13.77 -18.41
N ALA A 959 6.18 14.36 -18.93
CA ALA A 959 7.53 13.86 -18.66
C ALA A 959 7.96 14.26 -17.25
N MET A 960 8.65 13.38 -16.52
CA MET A 960 9.56 13.83 -15.46
C MET A 960 10.87 14.31 -16.07
N THR A 961 11.73 14.95 -15.28
CA THR A 961 12.85 15.72 -15.80
C THR A 961 14.04 15.68 -14.84
N ILE A 962 15.24 15.63 -15.40
CA ILE A 962 16.48 15.92 -14.68
C ILE A 962 16.85 17.37 -14.97
N TYR A 963 17.09 18.16 -13.93
CA TYR A 963 17.52 19.55 -14.02
C TYR A 963 18.93 19.69 -13.46
N GLY A 964 19.72 20.61 -14.00
CA GLY A 964 20.93 21.14 -13.37
C GLY A 964 20.80 22.65 -13.25
N ILE A 965 20.75 23.18 -12.03
CA ILE A 965 20.49 24.60 -11.74
C ILE A 965 21.71 25.26 -11.12
N TRP A 966 22.15 26.39 -11.68
CA TRP A 966 23.31 27.12 -11.20
C TRP A 966 22.98 27.99 -9.97
N ASP A 967 23.41 27.54 -8.79
CA ASP A 967 23.49 28.38 -7.60
C ASP A 967 24.79 29.18 -7.60
N ARG A 968 24.66 30.51 -7.70
CA ARG A 968 25.79 31.45 -7.77
C ARG A 968 26.22 32.00 -6.41
N GLN A 969 25.45 31.75 -5.35
CA GLN A 969 25.58 32.39 -4.04
C GLN A 969 26.01 31.37 -2.98
N THR A 970 27.06 30.59 -3.28
CA THR A 970 27.58 29.50 -2.44
C THR A 970 28.90 29.84 -1.75
N ALA A 971 29.27 31.13 -1.66
CA ALA A 971 30.51 31.60 -1.04
C ALA A 971 30.25 32.31 0.31
N GLY A 972 29.21 31.88 1.02
CA GLY A 972 28.88 32.39 2.35
C GLY A 972 28.16 33.74 2.36
N GLN A 973 27.70 34.21 1.19
CA GLN A 973 26.99 35.49 1.10
C GLN A 973 25.64 35.43 1.84
N ASN A 974 25.17 36.58 2.35
CA ASN A 974 23.80 36.72 2.83
C ASN A 974 22.81 36.72 1.65
N ALA A 975 22.44 35.53 1.18
CA ALA A 975 21.57 35.34 0.02
C ALA A 975 20.10 35.57 0.39
N THR A 976 19.60 36.81 0.24
CA THR A 976 18.19 37.16 0.51
C THR A 976 17.27 36.97 -0.70
N THR A 977 17.82 36.79 -1.89
CA THR A 977 17.10 36.56 -3.15
C THR A 977 17.93 35.69 -4.08
N THR A 978 17.28 34.99 -5.02
CA THR A 978 17.89 34.27 -6.14
C THR A 978 17.17 34.63 -7.46
N PRO A 979 17.80 34.53 -8.64
CA PRO A 979 17.13 34.74 -9.92
C PRO A 979 15.92 33.82 -10.11
N SER A 980 14.84 34.33 -10.70
CA SER A 980 13.68 33.50 -11.08
C SER A 980 14.02 32.68 -12.33
N VAL A 981 14.36 31.41 -12.14
CA VAL A 981 14.72 30.50 -13.23
C VAL A 981 13.49 29.70 -13.68
N THR A 982 13.21 29.70 -14.98
CA THR A 982 12.26 28.80 -15.63
C THR A 982 12.98 28.04 -16.75
N ARG A 983 12.32 27.08 -17.39
CA ARG A 983 12.89 26.30 -18.51
C ARG A 983 13.45 27.18 -19.64
N ASN A 984 12.91 28.38 -19.86
CA ASN A 984 13.42 29.31 -20.88
C ASN A 984 14.85 29.79 -20.60
N GLN A 985 15.26 29.84 -19.33
CA GLN A 985 16.61 30.19 -18.90
C GLN A 985 17.55 28.99 -18.83
N LEU A 986 17.08 27.80 -19.20
CA LEU A 986 17.88 26.57 -19.24
C LEU A 986 18.13 26.13 -20.68
N VAL A 987 19.11 25.26 -20.87
CA VAL A 987 19.34 24.56 -22.14
C VAL A 987 18.65 23.20 -22.09
N GLN A 988 17.83 22.92 -23.10
CA GLN A 988 17.19 21.62 -23.24
C GLN A 988 18.17 20.61 -23.83
N GLN A 989 18.19 19.42 -23.25
CA GLN A 989 18.75 18.22 -23.84
C GLN A 989 17.62 17.28 -24.26
N ASN A 990 17.89 16.46 -25.27
CA ASN A 990 16.95 15.51 -25.84
C ASN A 990 17.51 14.10 -25.74
N MET A 991 16.62 13.15 -25.48
CA MET A 991 16.91 11.72 -25.49
C MET A 991 16.27 11.08 -26.72
N GLU A 992 17.06 10.31 -27.46
CA GLU A 992 16.61 9.55 -28.62
C GLU A 992 15.85 8.28 -28.19
N THR A 993 15.13 7.66 -29.12
CA THR A 993 14.46 6.38 -28.88
C THR A 993 15.48 5.28 -28.58
N ALA A 994 15.10 4.32 -27.75
CA ALA A 994 15.93 3.17 -27.42
C ALA A 994 16.28 2.34 -28.67
N ILE A 995 17.52 1.83 -28.72
CA ILE A 995 18.04 1.02 -29.82
C ILE A 995 18.77 -0.20 -29.23
N THR A 996 18.54 -1.38 -29.78
CA THR A 996 19.39 -2.55 -29.50
C THR A 996 20.63 -2.49 -30.39
N ALA A 997 21.80 -2.39 -29.77
CA ALA A 997 23.10 -2.36 -30.42
C ALA A 997 23.98 -3.52 -29.95
N THR A 998 24.86 -3.98 -30.82
CA THR A 998 25.85 -5.02 -30.52
C THR A 998 27.24 -4.39 -30.49
N PHE A 999 27.96 -4.66 -29.41
CA PHE A 999 29.32 -4.18 -29.17
C PHE A 999 30.27 -5.37 -29.21
N GLU A 1000 31.36 -5.27 -29.96
CA GLU A 1000 32.33 -6.35 -30.14
C GLU A 1000 33.52 -6.16 -29.20
N ASP A 1001 33.89 -7.22 -28.50
CA ASP A 1001 35.17 -7.32 -27.83
C ASP A 1001 36.19 -7.91 -28.81
N THR A 1002 37.07 -7.06 -29.33
CA THR A 1002 38.09 -7.48 -30.29
C THR A 1002 39.16 -8.40 -29.70
N ASP A 1003 39.32 -8.42 -28.38
CA ASP A 1003 40.36 -9.20 -27.71
C ASP A 1003 39.89 -10.63 -27.43
N SER A 1004 38.60 -10.85 -27.19
CA SER A 1004 38.03 -12.18 -26.94
C SER A 1004 37.19 -12.75 -28.08
N SER A 1005 36.96 -11.98 -29.16
CA SER A 1005 36.07 -12.34 -30.27
C SER A 1005 34.62 -12.64 -29.84
N THR A 1006 34.21 -12.09 -28.70
CA THR A 1006 32.84 -12.17 -28.19
C THR A 1006 32.09 -10.88 -28.49
N SER A 1007 30.77 -10.93 -28.53
CA SER A 1007 29.94 -9.76 -28.74
C SER A 1007 28.78 -9.71 -27.77
N THR A 1008 28.40 -8.49 -27.44
CA THR A 1008 27.50 -8.18 -26.36
C THR A 1008 26.38 -7.29 -26.90
N SER A 1009 25.14 -7.78 -26.86
CA SER A 1009 23.96 -6.97 -27.24
C SER A 1009 23.42 -6.22 -26.03
N ARG A 1010 23.11 -4.93 -26.23
CA ARG A 1010 22.61 -4.00 -25.21
C ARG A 1010 21.53 -3.10 -25.79
N GLU A 1011 20.54 -2.78 -24.97
CA GLU A 1011 19.57 -1.73 -25.29
C GLU A 1011 20.10 -0.40 -24.75
N ILE A 1012 20.27 0.58 -25.64
CA ILE A 1012 20.93 1.85 -25.35
C ILE A 1012 20.06 3.03 -25.75
N ARG A 1013 20.34 4.19 -25.17
CA ARG A 1013 19.81 5.49 -25.61
C ARG A 1013 20.93 6.51 -25.74
N LEU A 1014 20.78 7.40 -26.72
CA LEU A 1014 21.69 8.50 -26.98
C LEU A 1014 21.07 9.82 -26.52
N LEU A 1015 21.90 10.71 -25.99
CA LEU A 1015 21.51 12.06 -25.62
C LEU A 1015 22.09 13.08 -26.61
N SER A 1016 21.43 14.23 -26.72
CA SER A 1016 22.03 15.41 -27.37
C SER A 1016 23.23 15.92 -26.58
N GLN A 1017 24.07 16.71 -27.25
CA GLN A 1017 25.26 17.34 -26.66
C GLN A 1017 25.20 18.86 -26.83
N ASN A 1018 24.04 19.45 -26.54
CA ASN A 1018 23.84 20.90 -26.70
C ASN A 1018 24.70 21.64 -25.66
N PRO A 1019 25.54 22.61 -26.07
CA PRO A 1019 26.39 23.34 -25.12
C PRO A 1019 25.57 24.31 -24.26
N VAL A 1020 26.06 24.59 -23.05
CA VAL A 1020 25.48 25.62 -22.18
C VAL A 1020 26.32 26.89 -22.26
N GLU A 1021 25.77 27.92 -22.89
CA GLU A 1021 26.35 29.27 -22.88
C GLU A 1021 25.96 29.97 -21.57
N TRP A 1022 26.83 29.90 -20.57
CA TRP A 1022 26.57 30.46 -19.24
C TRP A 1022 26.44 31.98 -19.22
N TYR A 1023 27.28 32.68 -20.00
CA TYR A 1023 27.31 34.13 -20.07
C TYR A 1023 26.96 34.63 -21.47
N VAL A 1024 26.36 35.82 -21.53
CA VAL A 1024 26.09 36.49 -22.81
C VAL A 1024 27.43 36.74 -23.51
N ASN A 1025 27.57 36.25 -24.76
CA ASN A 1025 28.81 36.32 -25.54
C ASN A 1025 30.06 35.76 -24.83
N GLY A 1026 29.89 34.86 -23.85
CA GLY A 1026 30.98 34.33 -23.03
C GLY A 1026 31.59 35.34 -22.05
N ASN A 1027 30.97 36.52 -21.85
CA ASN A 1027 31.50 37.60 -21.03
C ASN A 1027 30.68 37.78 -19.73
N PRO A 1028 31.27 37.52 -18.54
CA PRO A 1028 30.58 37.72 -17.26
C PRO A 1028 30.05 39.14 -17.03
N ALA A 1029 30.68 40.16 -17.64
CA ALA A 1029 30.26 41.55 -17.52
C ALA A 1029 28.96 41.87 -18.28
N GLU A 1030 28.59 41.03 -19.26
CA GLU A 1030 27.37 41.20 -20.07
C GLU A 1030 26.16 40.46 -19.49
N GLY A 1031 26.35 39.75 -18.39
CA GLY A 1031 25.30 39.05 -17.66
C GLY A 1031 25.20 37.55 -17.98
N VAL A 1032 24.32 36.87 -17.24
CA VAL A 1032 24.10 35.42 -17.38
C VAL A 1032 23.13 35.17 -18.54
N SER A 1033 23.54 34.31 -19.47
CA SER A 1033 22.71 33.88 -20.61
C SER A 1033 21.84 32.69 -20.22
N LYS A 1034 22.45 31.64 -19.66
CA LYS A 1034 21.76 30.44 -19.17
C LYS A 1034 22.13 30.12 -17.73
N TYR A 1035 21.14 29.66 -16.97
CA TYR A 1035 21.27 29.31 -15.56
C TYR A 1035 21.38 27.80 -15.34
N GLY A 1036 21.53 27.01 -16.40
CA GLY A 1036 21.58 25.55 -16.29
C GLY A 1036 21.02 24.82 -17.49
N TRP A 1037 20.56 23.61 -17.24
CA TRP A 1037 20.08 22.67 -18.24
C TRP A 1037 18.93 21.81 -17.72
N PHE A 1038 18.20 21.18 -18.62
CA PHE A 1038 17.23 20.14 -18.29
C PHE A 1038 17.16 19.05 -19.36
N LEU A 1039 16.83 17.83 -18.92
CA LEU A 1039 16.59 16.66 -19.76
C LEU A 1039 15.23 16.07 -19.39
N ASP A 1040 14.26 16.19 -20.28
CA ASP A 1040 12.96 15.51 -20.13
C ASP A 1040 13.14 14.00 -20.34
N LEU A 1041 12.64 13.20 -19.40
CA LEU A 1041 12.66 11.74 -19.44
C LEU A 1041 11.54 11.23 -20.37
N LYS A 1042 11.81 11.34 -21.66
CA LYS A 1042 10.96 10.88 -22.75
C LYS A 1042 11.82 10.32 -23.88
N GLU A 1043 11.36 9.28 -24.55
CA GLU A 1043 12.06 8.70 -25.70
C GLU A 1043 11.58 9.39 -26.98
N GLY A 1044 12.41 10.27 -27.55
CA GLY A 1044 11.99 11.12 -28.66
C GLY A 1044 10.79 12.00 -28.26
N SER A 1045 9.60 11.68 -28.78
CA SER A 1045 8.34 12.34 -28.41
C SER A 1045 7.47 11.53 -27.44
N THR A 1046 7.86 10.31 -27.08
CA THR A 1046 7.03 9.35 -26.34
C THR A 1046 7.21 9.50 -24.83
N LEU A 1047 6.10 9.75 -24.12
CA LEU A 1047 6.05 9.80 -22.65
C LEU A 1047 5.78 8.40 -22.10
N LYS A 1048 6.75 7.82 -21.40
CA LYS A 1048 6.61 6.50 -20.78
C LYS A 1048 6.33 6.53 -19.27
N GLY A 1049 6.30 7.71 -18.65
CA GLY A 1049 6.21 7.85 -17.19
C GLY A 1049 7.53 7.56 -16.46
N GLU A 1050 8.65 7.62 -17.18
CA GLU A 1050 10.00 7.50 -16.62
C GLU A 1050 10.31 8.64 -15.65
N MET A 1051 10.94 8.32 -14.50
CA MET A 1051 11.20 9.26 -13.41
C MET A 1051 12.48 8.94 -12.63
N VAL A 1052 12.95 9.89 -11.81
CA VAL A 1052 14.06 9.69 -10.87
C VAL A 1052 13.53 9.72 -9.44
N VAL A 1053 13.57 8.58 -8.78
CA VAL A 1053 13.14 8.41 -7.38
C VAL A 1053 14.24 7.83 -6.50
N THR A 1054 15.40 7.57 -7.08
CA THR A 1054 16.60 7.06 -6.41
C THR A 1054 17.71 8.11 -6.48
N ASP A 1055 18.59 8.10 -5.48
CA ASP A 1055 19.65 9.10 -5.35
C ASP A 1055 20.62 9.04 -6.54
N MET A 1056 20.85 10.22 -7.14
CA MET A 1056 21.91 10.41 -8.13
C MET A 1056 23.27 10.54 -7.45
N SER A 1057 24.33 10.31 -8.20
CA SER A 1057 25.70 10.53 -7.72
C SER A 1057 26.56 11.22 -8.76
N ALA A 1058 27.60 11.91 -8.32
CA ALA A 1058 28.58 12.51 -9.22
C ALA A 1058 30.00 12.05 -8.91
N ARG A 1059 30.80 11.88 -9.96
CA ARG A 1059 32.26 11.68 -9.91
C ARG A 1059 32.88 12.54 -11.00
N SER A 1060 33.83 13.40 -10.64
CA SER A 1060 34.37 14.41 -11.56
C SER A 1060 33.22 15.26 -12.14
N ASN A 1061 33.08 15.31 -13.47
CA ASN A 1061 32.01 15.99 -14.18
C ASN A 1061 30.93 15.04 -14.73
N VAL A 1062 30.93 13.76 -14.33
CA VAL A 1062 29.90 12.79 -14.74
C VAL A 1062 28.86 12.66 -13.64
N LEU A 1063 27.60 12.87 -14.03
CA LEU A 1063 26.41 12.64 -13.22
C LEU A 1063 25.82 11.28 -13.57
N PHE A 1064 25.66 10.43 -12.58
CA PHE A 1064 25.01 9.13 -12.69
C PHE A 1064 23.60 9.20 -12.13
N ALA A 1065 22.64 8.72 -12.92
CA ALA A 1065 21.25 8.61 -12.50
C ALA A 1065 20.72 7.22 -12.87
N ALA A 1066 19.88 6.65 -12.00
CA ALA A 1066 19.12 5.47 -12.32
C ALA A 1066 17.64 5.83 -12.35
N THR A 1067 17.04 5.74 -13.53
CA THR A 1067 15.63 6.06 -13.71
C THR A 1067 14.77 4.81 -13.53
N THR A 1068 13.53 5.05 -13.13
CA THR A 1068 12.50 4.03 -13.00
C THR A 1068 11.32 4.45 -13.87
N THR A 1069 10.84 3.53 -14.68
CA THR A 1069 9.60 3.66 -15.44
C THR A 1069 8.65 2.63 -14.84
N PRO A 1070 7.64 3.07 -14.06
CA PRO A 1070 6.57 2.16 -13.66
C PRO A 1070 5.96 1.53 -14.90
N ASN A 1071 5.46 0.30 -14.79
CA ASN A 1071 4.93 -0.37 -15.96
C ASN A 1071 3.75 0.42 -16.53
N ALA A 1072 3.84 0.74 -17.83
CA ALA A 1072 2.74 1.34 -18.58
C ALA A 1072 1.62 0.32 -18.83
N ASP A 1073 2.00 -0.96 -18.85
CA ASP A 1073 1.08 -2.08 -18.83
C ASP A 1073 1.07 -2.72 -17.42
N PRO A 1074 0.07 -2.43 -16.57
CA PRO A 1074 -0.08 -3.01 -15.23
C PRO A 1074 -0.26 -4.53 -15.24
N CYS A 1075 -0.38 -5.15 -16.42
CA CYS A 1075 -0.43 -6.60 -16.61
C CYS A 1075 0.93 -7.23 -16.86
N SER A 1076 1.92 -6.42 -17.24
CA SER A 1076 3.31 -6.83 -17.32
C SER A 1076 3.98 -6.69 -15.95
N SER A 1077 4.91 -7.60 -15.64
CA SER A 1077 5.66 -7.59 -14.38
C SER A 1077 6.80 -6.56 -14.40
N GLY A 1078 7.07 -5.96 -13.24
CA GLY A 1078 8.29 -5.21 -12.97
C GLY A 1078 8.23 -3.68 -13.13
N ILE A 1079 9.42 -3.12 -13.31
CA ILE A 1079 9.65 -1.73 -13.67
C ILE A 1079 10.73 -1.72 -14.74
N ASP A 1080 10.65 -0.78 -15.68
CA ASP A 1080 11.71 -0.55 -16.64
C ASP A 1080 12.75 0.40 -16.04
N ARG A 1081 14.03 0.07 -16.18
CA ARG A 1081 15.13 0.89 -15.64
C ARG A 1081 16.21 1.20 -16.63
N TRP A 1082 16.69 2.43 -16.51
CA TRP A 1082 17.80 2.92 -17.29
C TRP A 1082 18.86 3.49 -16.37
N PHE A 1083 20.09 3.05 -16.57
CA PHE A 1083 21.26 3.69 -15.99
C PHE A 1083 21.73 4.77 -16.96
N MET A 1084 21.98 5.98 -16.46
CA MET A 1084 22.38 7.14 -17.24
C MET A 1084 23.72 7.68 -16.73
N ALA A 1085 24.64 7.92 -17.64
CA ALA A 1085 25.87 8.66 -17.45
C ALA A 1085 25.80 9.95 -18.28
N ILE A 1086 25.68 11.08 -17.59
CA ILE A 1086 25.35 12.39 -18.15
C ILE A 1086 26.48 13.37 -17.82
N ASP A 1087 26.80 14.30 -18.71
CA ASP A 1087 27.69 15.41 -18.36
C ASP A 1087 27.00 16.36 -17.36
N ALA A 1088 27.53 16.46 -16.15
CA ALA A 1088 26.95 17.28 -15.09
C ALA A 1088 26.92 18.78 -15.44
N TYR A 1089 27.75 19.23 -16.37
CA TYR A 1089 27.79 20.63 -16.80
C TYR A 1089 26.72 20.97 -17.81
N THR A 1090 26.35 20.05 -18.70
CA THR A 1090 25.43 20.34 -19.80
C THR A 1090 24.11 19.57 -19.75
N GLY A 1091 24.05 18.49 -18.97
CA GLY A 1091 22.91 17.57 -18.92
C GLY A 1091 22.80 16.63 -20.12
N GLY A 1092 23.74 16.72 -21.06
CA GLY A 1092 23.75 15.95 -22.30
C GLY A 1092 24.74 14.80 -22.28
N ALA A 1093 25.06 14.28 -23.46
CA ALA A 1093 26.10 13.26 -23.61
C ALA A 1093 27.48 13.78 -23.16
N THR A 1094 28.25 12.93 -22.49
CA THR A 1094 29.66 13.20 -22.17
C THR A 1094 30.52 13.26 -23.44
N GLN A 1095 31.65 13.97 -23.37
CA GLN A 1095 32.61 14.06 -24.49
C GLN A 1095 33.50 12.81 -24.64
N PHE A 1096 33.32 11.81 -23.78
CA PHE A 1096 34.08 10.59 -23.71
C PHE A 1096 33.15 9.45 -23.27
N ASN A 1097 33.48 8.22 -23.68
CA ASN A 1097 32.73 7.04 -23.25
C ASN A 1097 32.90 6.81 -21.75
N VAL A 1098 31.79 6.51 -21.09
CA VAL A 1098 31.75 6.26 -19.63
C VAL A 1098 31.47 4.79 -19.34
N LEU A 1099 30.66 4.13 -20.16
CA LEU A 1099 30.17 2.76 -19.96
C LEU A 1099 31.00 1.77 -20.78
N ASP A 1100 31.24 0.58 -20.24
CA ASP A 1100 31.85 -0.56 -20.94
C ASP A 1100 30.76 -1.45 -21.54
N LEU A 1101 30.37 -1.14 -22.76
CA LEU A 1101 29.28 -1.82 -23.45
C LEU A 1101 29.73 -3.12 -24.13
N SER A 1102 31.03 -3.23 -24.42
CA SER A 1102 31.64 -4.44 -24.98
C SER A 1102 31.76 -5.57 -23.94
N GLY A 1103 31.95 -5.23 -22.66
CA GLY A 1103 32.08 -6.17 -21.55
C GLY A 1103 33.51 -6.68 -21.32
N ASN A 1104 34.52 -5.97 -21.85
CA ASN A 1104 35.93 -6.38 -21.79
C ASN A 1104 36.68 -5.81 -20.56
N ASN A 1105 35.98 -5.10 -19.66
CA ASN A 1105 36.49 -4.39 -18.48
C ASN A 1105 37.33 -3.14 -18.77
N TYR A 1106 37.27 -2.62 -20.00
CA TYR A 1106 37.93 -1.39 -20.42
C TYR A 1106 36.94 -0.49 -21.15
N VAL A 1107 36.91 0.79 -20.78
CA VAL A 1107 36.12 1.78 -21.53
C VAL A 1107 37.01 2.37 -22.63
N THR A 1108 36.66 2.09 -23.88
CA THR A 1108 37.45 2.42 -25.07
C THR A 1108 36.56 3.00 -26.18
N ALA A 1109 37.11 3.18 -27.39
CA ALA A 1109 36.33 3.61 -28.55
C ALA A 1109 35.32 2.54 -29.03
N GLN A 1110 35.51 1.27 -28.66
CA GLN A 1110 34.63 0.16 -29.03
C GLN A 1110 33.26 0.27 -28.35
N ASP A 1111 33.17 0.98 -27.23
CA ASP A 1111 31.93 1.23 -26.48
C ASP A 1111 31.12 2.41 -27.04
N SER A 1112 31.52 2.97 -28.18
CA SER A 1112 30.74 3.99 -28.89
C SER A 1112 29.78 3.36 -29.90
N TYR A 1113 28.61 3.98 -30.07
CA TYR A 1113 27.67 3.59 -31.12
C TYR A 1113 27.82 4.55 -32.29
N GLN A 1114 28.29 4.05 -33.44
CA GLN A 1114 28.54 4.85 -34.65
C GLN A 1114 29.41 6.10 -34.38
N GLY A 1115 30.41 5.97 -33.50
CA GLY A 1115 31.30 7.07 -33.09
C GLY A 1115 30.67 8.08 -32.14
N ARG A 1116 29.44 7.86 -31.67
CA ARG A 1116 28.76 8.67 -30.65
C ARG A 1116 28.87 8.01 -29.29
N THR A 1117 29.05 8.83 -28.25
CA THR A 1117 29.04 8.36 -26.87
C THR A 1117 27.65 7.92 -26.46
N VAL A 1118 27.57 6.72 -25.88
CA VAL A 1118 26.35 6.18 -25.29
C VAL A 1118 26.21 6.71 -23.87
N SER A 1119 25.07 7.33 -23.58
CA SER A 1119 24.82 7.96 -22.28
C SER A 1119 23.86 7.17 -21.40
N SER A 1120 23.18 6.16 -21.96
CA SER A 1120 22.22 5.39 -21.18
C SER A 1120 22.09 3.97 -21.70
N VAL A 1121 21.98 3.03 -20.76
CA VAL A 1121 21.84 1.59 -21.00
C VAL A 1121 20.73 1.03 -20.12
N ARG A 1122 19.94 0.09 -20.63
CA ARG A 1122 18.91 -0.60 -19.86
C ARG A 1122 19.57 -1.57 -18.88
N VAL A 1123 19.10 -1.55 -17.64
CA VAL A 1123 19.64 -2.40 -16.56
C VAL A 1123 18.52 -3.15 -15.83
N PRO A 1124 18.77 -4.37 -15.33
CA PRO A 1124 17.82 -5.12 -14.49
C PRO A 1124 17.75 -4.59 -13.04
N GLY A 1125 16.73 -5.03 -12.28
CA GLY A 1125 16.61 -4.84 -10.82
C GLY A 1125 15.86 -3.60 -10.35
N PHE A 1126 15.96 -3.26 -9.05
CA PHE A 1126 15.47 -2.02 -8.41
C PHE A 1126 16.61 -1.37 -7.59
N GLY A 1127 16.48 -0.11 -7.14
CA GLY A 1127 17.44 0.58 -6.24
C GLY A 1127 18.67 1.21 -6.93
N SER A 1128 19.25 2.28 -6.37
CA SER A 1128 20.43 2.95 -6.96
C SER A 1128 21.61 1.96 -7.11
N PRO A 1129 22.37 2.01 -8.21
CA PRO A 1129 23.56 1.16 -8.32
C PRO A 1129 24.61 1.56 -7.29
N ALA A 1130 25.22 0.57 -6.66
CA ALA A 1130 26.39 0.78 -5.82
C ALA A 1130 27.59 1.08 -6.73
N ILE A 1131 28.17 2.28 -6.63
CA ILE A 1131 29.38 2.65 -7.36
C ILE A 1131 30.59 2.55 -6.42
N VAL A 1132 31.42 1.52 -6.62
CA VAL A 1132 32.63 1.27 -5.84
C VAL A 1132 33.84 1.27 -6.75
N GLY A 1133 34.82 2.12 -6.43
CA GLY A 1133 35.99 2.31 -7.28
C GLY A 1133 35.57 2.79 -8.68
N LYS A 1134 35.75 1.94 -9.69
CA LYS A 1134 35.42 2.19 -11.09
C LYS A 1134 34.31 1.27 -11.60
N ASP A 1135 33.56 0.64 -10.72
CA ASP A 1135 32.55 -0.34 -11.09
C ASP A 1135 31.19 0.06 -10.50
N ALA A 1136 30.14 -0.05 -11.31
CA ALA A 1136 28.74 0.02 -10.88
C ALA A 1136 28.16 -1.38 -10.79
N PHE A 1137 27.46 -1.67 -9.70
CA PHE A 1137 26.83 -2.96 -9.47
C PHE A 1137 25.30 -2.81 -9.50
N PHE A 1138 24.65 -3.66 -10.30
CA PHE A 1138 23.20 -3.73 -10.46
C PHE A 1138 22.69 -5.09 -10.00
N ASN A 1139 21.63 -5.08 -9.21
CA ASN A 1139 21.02 -6.30 -8.70
C ASN A 1139 20.12 -6.95 -9.76
N THR A 1140 20.11 -8.27 -9.86
CA THR A 1140 19.08 -9.04 -10.58
C THR A 1140 18.46 -10.05 -9.60
N PRO A 1141 17.29 -10.65 -9.92
CA PRO A 1141 16.68 -11.67 -9.04
C PRO A 1141 17.64 -12.79 -8.64
N ASP A 1142 18.53 -13.20 -9.55
CA ASP A 1142 19.41 -14.37 -9.39
C ASP A 1142 20.92 -14.06 -9.46
N SER A 1143 21.33 -12.83 -9.82
CA SER A 1143 22.75 -12.47 -10.05
C SER A 1143 23.03 -10.98 -9.83
N ILE A 1144 24.29 -10.57 -10.04
CA ILE A 1144 24.68 -9.16 -10.11
C ILE A 1144 25.29 -8.89 -11.47
N GLN A 1145 24.83 -7.82 -12.11
CA GLN A 1145 25.48 -7.26 -13.28
C GLN A 1145 26.47 -6.19 -12.81
N ARG A 1146 27.74 -6.35 -13.19
CA ARG A 1146 28.76 -5.33 -13.02
C ARG A 1146 28.91 -4.55 -14.33
N GLU A 1147 29.02 -3.24 -14.22
CA GLU A 1147 29.34 -2.33 -15.32
C GLU A 1147 30.60 -1.56 -14.97
N ARG A 1148 31.62 -1.63 -15.85
CA ARG A 1148 32.86 -0.87 -15.69
C ARG A 1148 32.64 0.58 -16.12
N LEU A 1149 33.18 1.53 -15.35
CA LEU A 1149 33.04 2.96 -15.55
C LEU A 1149 34.37 3.68 -15.80
N ASP A 1150 34.31 4.76 -16.58
CA ASP A 1150 35.36 5.78 -16.71
C ASP A 1150 34.84 7.17 -16.32
N PHE A 1151 35.53 7.84 -15.40
CA PHE A 1151 35.17 9.18 -14.93
C PHE A 1151 35.86 10.31 -15.70
N GLY A 1152 36.51 9.96 -16.81
CA GLY A 1152 37.12 10.89 -17.76
C GLY A 1152 38.51 11.39 -17.38
N PRO A 1153 39.13 12.21 -18.26
CA PRO A 1153 40.51 12.67 -18.09
C PRO A 1153 40.75 13.45 -16.80
N ALA A 1154 39.79 14.24 -16.33
CA ALA A 1154 39.90 15.03 -15.11
C ALA A 1154 40.03 14.17 -13.84
N SER A 1155 39.58 12.91 -13.89
CA SER A 1155 39.79 11.94 -12.81
C SER A 1155 41.17 11.27 -12.84
N ARG A 1156 41.93 11.42 -13.93
CA ARG A 1156 43.24 10.77 -14.15
C ARG A 1156 44.37 11.72 -13.72
N GLY A 1157 45.19 11.30 -12.77
CA GLY A 1157 46.34 12.08 -12.28
C GLY A 1157 46.45 12.10 -10.75
N ARG A 1158 47.49 12.75 -10.22
CA ARG A 1158 47.70 12.91 -8.77
C ARG A 1158 46.76 14.01 -8.24
N GLN A 1159 45.71 13.59 -7.52
CA GLN A 1159 44.63 14.47 -7.02
C GLN A 1159 44.95 15.13 -5.66
N ASN A 1160 45.97 14.66 -4.94
CA ASN A 1160 46.40 15.21 -3.65
C ASN A 1160 47.92 15.03 -3.40
N TRP A 1161 48.46 15.85 -2.50
CA TRP A 1161 49.84 15.74 -2.01
C TRP A 1161 49.83 15.13 -0.61
N ARG A 1162 50.69 14.12 -0.38
CA ARG A 1162 51.04 13.65 0.96
C ARG A 1162 52.44 14.16 1.28
N ILE A 1163 52.61 14.82 2.42
CA ILE A 1163 53.93 15.01 3.01
C ILE A 1163 54.33 13.65 3.59
N LEU A 1164 55.38 13.04 3.03
CA LEU A 1164 56.06 11.92 3.68
C LEU A 1164 56.95 12.57 4.75
N GLY A 1165 56.66 12.30 6.03
CA GLY A 1165 57.43 12.85 7.14
C GLY A 1165 58.88 12.34 7.09
N GLU A 1166 59.81 13.25 7.36
CA GLU A 1166 61.19 12.92 7.76
C GLU A 1166 61.22 12.31 9.16
#